data_AF-A0A942UEL0-F1
#
_entry.id   AF-A0A942UEL0-F1
#
_cell.length_a   1.000
_cell.length_b   1.000
_cell.length_c   1.000
_cell.angle_alpha   90.00
_cell.angle_beta   90.00
_cell.angle_gamma   90.00
#
_symmetry.space_group_name_H-M   'P 1'
#
loop_
_entity.id
_entity.type
_entity.pdbx_description
1 polymer ?
#
loop_
_entity_poly.entity_id
_entity_poly.type
_entity_poly.pdbx_seq_one_letter_code
_entity_poly.pdbx_strand_id
1 'polypeptide(L)'
;MINSNESNKKRLYYLRKFKSILINRKEPSFYINKSRSLVEVKKTNEAFNVLEKGLKYYPKSINILREIADLAMGEEKWEKAAFHLENIIKLSDKKLPPIVFLQCSNALVASKSFERAISILSQGLKVHLFNEKLVSSIVHLLVNEKRWKDLNWDKILQLCKNDLPPTFYLQFGMLLKKENEMEKSKDVLFLALLKLTNNEDIISALAEVLMIQKDWETLSEVLSNIYNSDSVTFSVHYYFYLVLSYINQEKIENTKEILGKALINDSNILLKIIDVAIQMKEWNAAIQILEVILRLDLANDHFELLIKLSMFYKIEGNSNKSNELFDQTLDKYQDRVQQDENGYRKIILYDNGESRIEFYKQLKRTSKMIVTFDSIRMVWRNPAFGFKLLLSQDIDIIAVRKKRKNAFYQDLSLENFKHSISKLITCYTDKFAYGFSLGAYAALYYGSVFDCRILALSPRLSIHPKLGKKDVIPNHKFNHSLFPVYNERISPVIVYDPINNLDRTYVQRNTEQSFPNAKLVKIPYGGHGMAPHLLRMGVLKSFILSFINENKTPQYDRRLKLRSNIYFRLLAAACLKHNKIRWANELVDRSLQLLSTDKYAIKVKLDVLKRLHQFEEAIKFAEEAIKLYPKNLDFRIILIDLYIDIGDFNAAENKLSTTVEKFDMSPQLAKRKKELSNQLILA
;
A
#
# COMPACT_ATOMS: atom_id res chain seq x y z
N MET A 1 -7.84 -71.30 63.35
CA MET A 1 -8.56 -71.28 62.06
C MET A 1 -9.15 -69.89 61.72
N ILE A 2 -8.36 -68.80 61.76
CA ILE A 2 -8.86 -67.45 61.37
C ILE A 2 -7.96 -66.74 60.31
N ASN A 3 -6.69 -67.13 60.13
CA ASN A 3 -5.78 -66.42 59.20
C ASN A 3 -5.80 -66.85 57.72
N SER A 4 -6.54 -67.89 57.32
CA SER A 4 -6.58 -68.33 55.91
C SER A 4 -7.64 -67.61 55.06
N ASN A 5 -8.64 -66.97 55.67
CA ASN A 5 -9.75 -66.33 54.96
C ASN A 5 -9.46 -64.91 54.47
N GLU A 6 -8.56 -64.17 55.14
CA GLU A 6 -8.26 -62.78 54.80
C GLU A 6 -7.27 -62.64 53.62
N SER A 7 -6.28 -63.53 53.57
CA SER A 7 -5.30 -63.62 52.47
C SER A 7 -5.97 -64.01 51.13
N ASN A 8 -6.89 -64.98 51.16
CA ASN A 8 -7.63 -65.41 49.97
C ASN A 8 -8.59 -64.32 49.46
N LYS A 9 -9.23 -63.56 50.35
CA LYS A 9 -10.09 -62.41 49.96
C LYS A 9 -9.27 -61.29 49.29
N LYS A 10 -8.10 -60.94 49.81
CA LYS A 10 -7.20 -59.95 49.19
C LYS A 10 -6.71 -60.42 47.80
N ARG A 11 -6.34 -61.70 47.66
CA ARG A 11 -5.87 -62.25 46.38
C ARG A 11 -6.98 -62.28 45.31
N LEU A 12 -8.21 -62.65 45.68
CA LEU A 12 -9.38 -62.60 44.80
C LEU A 12 -9.77 -61.15 44.41
N TYR A 13 -9.61 -60.19 45.32
CA TYR A 13 -9.83 -58.77 45.04
C TYR A 13 -8.85 -58.24 43.99
N TYR A 14 -7.54 -58.51 44.13
CA TYR A 14 -6.54 -58.08 43.16
C TYR A 14 -6.70 -58.80 41.82
N LEU A 15 -7.04 -60.10 41.81
CA LEU A 15 -7.33 -60.84 40.58
C LEU A 15 -8.58 -60.30 39.87
N ARG A 16 -9.67 -59.98 40.58
CA ARG A 16 -10.86 -59.34 39.98
C ARG A 16 -10.55 -57.94 39.45
N LYS A 17 -9.74 -57.16 40.17
CA LYS A 17 -9.30 -55.82 39.73
C LYS A 17 -8.43 -55.90 38.48
N PHE A 18 -7.47 -56.82 38.42
CA PHE A 18 -6.64 -57.08 37.23
C PHE A 18 -7.46 -57.59 36.05
N LYS A 19 -8.40 -58.52 36.27
CA LYS A 19 -9.30 -59.04 35.24
C LYS A 19 -10.23 -57.95 34.71
N SER A 20 -10.74 -57.05 35.56
CA SER A 20 -11.58 -55.92 35.14
C SER A 20 -10.84 -54.89 34.27
N ILE A 21 -9.53 -54.73 34.47
CA ILE A 21 -8.67 -53.85 33.67
C ILE A 21 -8.36 -54.49 32.31
N LEU A 22 -8.18 -55.81 32.25
CA LEU A 22 -7.96 -56.56 30.99
C LEU A 22 -9.25 -56.72 30.16
N ILE A 23 -10.40 -56.93 30.81
CA ILE A 23 -11.71 -57.13 30.14
C ILE A 23 -12.22 -55.84 29.46
N ASN A 24 -11.79 -54.65 29.90
CA ASN A 24 -12.24 -53.36 29.35
C ASN A 24 -11.25 -52.69 28.37
N ARG A 25 -10.14 -53.34 28.02
CA ARG A 25 -9.13 -52.76 27.12
C ARG A 25 -9.51 -53.04 25.66
N LYS A 26 -10.23 -52.13 25.02
CA LYS A 26 -10.55 -52.17 23.57
C LYS A 26 -9.31 -51.90 22.73
N GLU A 27 -9.24 -52.44 21.52
CA GLU A 27 -8.13 -52.18 20.60
C GLU A 27 -7.99 -50.69 20.21
N PRO A 28 -6.80 -50.22 19.79
CA PRO A 28 -6.61 -48.86 19.32
C PRO A 28 -7.60 -48.40 18.23
N SER A 29 -7.94 -49.30 17.30
CA SER A 29 -8.91 -49.07 16.21
C SER A 29 -10.29 -48.66 16.72
N PHE A 30 -10.73 -49.20 17.86
CA PHE A 30 -12.01 -48.85 18.48
C PHE A 30 -12.06 -47.37 18.88
N TYR A 31 -11.00 -46.86 19.52
CA TYR A 31 -10.95 -45.46 19.95
C TYR A 31 -10.90 -44.51 18.75
N ILE A 32 -10.18 -44.90 17.69
CA ILE A 32 -10.09 -44.13 16.44
C ILE A 32 -11.46 -44.05 15.74
N ASN A 33 -12.10 -45.21 15.50
CA ASN A 33 -13.37 -45.25 14.80
C ASN A 33 -14.48 -44.54 15.59
N LYS A 34 -14.49 -44.70 16.91
CA LYS A 34 -15.43 -43.98 17.78
C LYS A 34 -15.17 -42.46 17.80
N SER A 35 -13.92 -42.04 17.73
CA SER A 35 -13.59 -40.61 17.59
C SER A 35 -14.10 -40.05 16.27
N ARG A 36 -13.87 -40.74 15.16
CA ARG A 36 -14.32 -40.30 13.83
C ARG A 36 -15.83 -40.18 13.74
N SER A 37 -16.59 -41.16 14.28
CA SER A 37 -18.05 -41.06 14.31
C SER A 37 -18.56 -39.89 15.18
N LEU A 38 -17.85 -39.55 16.26
CA LEU A 38 -18.16 -38.37 17.08
C LEU A 38 -17.89 -37.06 16.34
N VAL A 39 -16.85 -37.02 15.49
CA VAL A 39 -16.55 -35.85 14.64
C VAL A 39 -17.64 -35.65 13.57
N GLU A 40 -18.15 -36.72 12.96
CA GLU A 40 -19.25 -36.66 11.98
C GLU A 40 -20.52 -36.03 12.58
N VAL A 41 -20.81 -36.30 13.86
CA VAL A 41 -21.93 -35.69 14.59
C VAL A 41 -21.57 -34.37 15.29
N LYS A 42 -20.46 -33.72 14.88
CA LYS A 42 -19.97 -32.42 15.39
C LYS A 42 -19.66 -32.39 16.89
N LYS A 43 -19.30 -33.53 17.50
CA LYS A 43 -18.94 -33.66 18.92
C LYS A 43 -17.42 -33.74 19.11
N THR A 44 -16.69 -32.73 18.64
CA THR A 44 -15.22 -32.74 18.61
C THR A 44 -14.56 -32.88 20.00
N ASN A 45 -15.11 -32.27 21.05
CA ASN A 45 -14.55 -32.41 22.41
C ASN A 45 -14.69 -33.84 22.96
N GLU A 46 -15.81 -34.52 22.68
CA GLU A 46 -15.99 -35.92 23.06
C GLU A 46 -15.04 -36.83 22.27
N ALA A 47 -14.80 -36.51 21.00
CA ALA A 47 -13.83 -37.21 20.15
C ALA A 47 -12.41 -37.15 20.73
N PHE A 48 -11.95 -35.96 21.18
CA PHE A 48 -10.67 -35.83 21.89
C PHE A 48 -10.61 -36.69 23.15
N ASN A 49 -11.66 -36.67 23.99
CA ASN A 49 -11.70 -37.46 25.23
C ASN A 49 -11.60 -38.97 24.95
N VAL A 50 -12.23 -39.45 23.88
CA VAL A 50 -12.15 -40.85 23.46
C VAL A 50 -10.72 -41.21 23.03
N LEU A 51 -10.07 -40.38 22.23
CA LEU A 51 -8.69 -40.61 21.80
C LEU A 51 -7.69 -40.54 22.96
N GLU A 52 -7.83 -39.57 23.86
CA GLU A 52 -6.98 -39.45 25.06
C GLU A 52 -7.14 -40.64 26.01
N LYS A 53 -8.37 -41.14 26.17
CA LYS A 53 -8.63 -42.40 26.89
C LYS A 53 -7.93 -43.57 26.20
N GLY A 54 -7.95 -43.64 24.87
CA GLY A 54 -7.20 -44.61 24.08
C GLY A 54 -5.69 -44.51 24.33
N LEU A 55 -5.14 -43.30 24.33
CA LEU A 55 -3.71 -43.05 24.57
C LEU A 55 -3.27 -43.42 26.00
N LYS A 56 -4.16 -43.29 27.00
CA LYS A 56 -3.91 -43.78 28.37
C LYS A 56 -3.67 -45.29 28.42
N TYR A 57 -4.35 -46.07 27.58
CA TYR A 57 -4.15 -47.51 27.48
C TYR A 57 -3.05 -47.89 26.50
N TYR A 58 -2.77 -47.05 25.50
CA TYR A 58 -1.82 -47.31 24.42
C TYR A 58 -0.92 -46.08 24.17
N PRO A 59 -0.02 -45.74 25.11
CA PRO A 59 0.73 -44.47 25.07
C PRO A 59 1.71 -44.35 23.89
N LYS A 60 2.09 -45.47 23.27
CA LYS A 60 2.99 -45.52 22.10
C LYS A 60 2.25 -45.73 20.76
N SER A 61 0.92 -45.62 20.73
CA SER A 61 0.15 -45.86 19.50
C SER A 61 0.27 -44.68 18.53
N ILE A 62 1.08 -44.84 17.48
CA ILE A 62 1.24 -43.84 16.40
C ILE A 62 -0.10 -43.50 15.75
N ASN A 63 -0.98 -44.49 15.54
CA ASN A 63 -2.28 -44.28 14.93
C ASN A 63 -3.18 -43.37 15.78
N ILE A 64 -3.24 -43.60 17.10
CA ILE A 64 -4.02 -42.72 18.00
C ILE A 64 -3.40 -41.31 18.04
N LEU A 65 -2.08 -41.22 18.13
CA LEU A 65 -1.38 -39.92 18.12
C LEU A 65 -1.67 -39.12 16.84
N ARG A 66 -1.68 -39.78 15.68
CA ARG A 66 -1.96 -39.14 14.39
C ARG A 66 -3.39 -38.60 14.33
N GLU A 67 -4.36 -39.40 14.75
CA GLU A 67 -5.76 -38.95 14.79
C GLU A 67 -5.97 -37.75 15.73
N ILE A 68 -5.28 -37.71 16.87
CA ILE A 68 -5.34 -36.54 17.77
C ILE A 68 -4.72 -35.31 17.08
N ALA A 69 -3.59 -35.49 16.40
CA ALA A 69 -2.92 -34.40 15.69
C ALA A 69 -3.79 -33.84 14.56
N ASP A 70 -4.37 -34.70 13.73
CA ASP A 70 -5.24 -34.30 12.61
C ASP A 70 -6.50 -33.58 13.12
N LEU A 71 -7.13 -34.10 14.17
CA LEU A 71 -8.28 -33.44 14.82
C LEU A 71 -7.89 -32.10 15.43
N ALA A 72 -6.71 -31.99 16.04
CA ALA A 72 -6.21 -30.75 16.62
C ALA A 72 -5.88 -29.71 15.55
N MET A 73 -5.34 -30.10 14.38
CA MET A 73 -5.11 -29.18 13.27
C MET A 73 -6.44 -28.65 12.70
N GLY A 74 -7.46 -29.50 12.53
CA GLY A 74 -8.77 -29.09 12.03
C GLY A 74 -9.52 -28.12 12.95
N GLU A 75 -9.24 -28.16 14.25
CA GLU A 75 -9.82 -27.25 15.27
C GLU A 75 -8.88 -26.09 15.63
N GLU A 76 -7.82 -25.87 14.84
CA GLU A 76 -6.81 -24.83 15.05
C GLU A 76 -6.12 -24.88 16.44
N LYS A 77 -6.09 -26.05 17.08
CA LYS A 77 -5.41 -26.30 18.35
C LYS A 77 -3.94 -26.64 18.10
N TRP A 78 -3.20 -25.67 17.57
CA TRP A 78 -1.84 -25.84 17.01
C TRP A 78 -0.81 -26.47 17.95
N GLU A 79 -0.75 -26.03 19.21
CA GLU A 79 0.23 -26.56 20.17
C GLU A 79 -0.04 -28.04 20.52
N LYS A 80 -1.33 -28.41 20.60
CA LYS A 80 -1.73 -29.80 20.83
C LYS A 80 -1.37 -30.67 19.63
N ALA A 81 -1.62 -30.18 18.41
CA ALA A 81 -1.22 -30.87 17.19
C ALA A 81 0.30 -31.10 17.15
N ALA A 82 1.08 -30.04 17.40
CA ALA A 82 2.53 -30.10 17.43
C ALA A 82 3.04 -31.14 18.45
N PHE A 83 2.52 -31.13 19.68
CA PHE A 83 2.90 -32.08 20.73
C PHE A 83 2.73 -33.54 20.30
N HIS A 84 1.59 -33.89 19.68
CA HIS A 84 1.36 -35.26 19.24
C HIS A 84 2.21 -35.65 18.03
N LEU A 85 2.44 -34.73 17.08
CA LEU A 85 3.32 -34.95 15.94
C LEU A 85 4.79 -35.14 16.36
N GLU A 86 5.28 -34.36 17.32
CA GLU A 86 6.63 -34.55 17.89
C GLU A 86 6.77 -35.92 18.54
N ASN A 87 5.73 -36.41 19.23
CA ASN A 87 5.73 -37.76 19.80
C ASN A 87 5.74 -38.85 18.73
N ILE A 88 5.06 -38.66 17.60
CA ILE A 88 5.14 -39.58 16.46
C ILE A 88 6.56 -39.63 15.92
N ILE A 89 7.21 -38.47 15.75
CA ILE A 89 8.60 -38.37 15.28
C ILE A 89 9.55 -39.09 16.25
N LYS A 90 9.36 -38.94 17.57
CA LYS A 90 10.19 -39.60 18.59
C LYS A 90 9.99 -41.12 18.69
N LEU A 91 8.76 -41.60 18.46
CA LEU A 91 8.41 -43.01 18.65
C LEU A 91 8.60 -43.89 17.42
N SER A 92 8.86 -43.30 16.24
CA SER A 92 8.95 -44.06 15.00
C SER A 92 10.37 -44.58 14.77
N ASP A 93 10.52 -45.90 14.71
CA ASP A 93 11.76 -46.57 14.29
C ASP A 93 11.89 -46.65 12.75
N LYS A 94 10.86 -46.22 12.00
CA LYS A 94 10.83 -46.23 10.53
C LYS A 94 11.08 -44.82 9.99
N LYS A 95 11.62 -44.74 8.76
CA LYS A 95 11.71 -43.47 8.01
C LYS A 95 10.29 -42.92 7.77
N LEU A 96 9.87 -41.97 8.59
CA LEU A 96 8.59 -41.26 8.46
C LEU A 96 8.57 -40.43 7.18
N PRO A 97 7.45 -40.27 6.46
CA PRO A 97 7.43 -39.44 5.25
C PRO A 97 7.64 -37.94 5.55
N PRO A 98 8.18 -37.16 4.60
CA PRO A 98 8.48 -35.73 4.78
C PRO A 98 7.28 -34.90 5.28
N ILE A 99 6.07 -35.29 4.88
CA ILE A 99 4.83 -34.60 5.23
C ILE A 99 4.61 -34.48 6.75
N VAL A 100 5.05 -35.47 7.55
CA VAL A 100 4.87 -35.45 9.01
C VAL A 100 5.71 -34.33 9.63
N PHE A 101 6.94 -34.13 9.13
CA PHE A 101 7.82 -33.04 9.58
C PHE A 101 7.28 -31.67 9.14
N LEU A 102 6.73 -31.57 7.92
CA LEU A 102 6.09 -30.35 7.41
C LEU A 102 4.85 -29.97 8.24
N GLN A 103 3.97 -30.94 8.52
CA GLN A 103 2.78 -30.72 9.34
C GLN A 103 3.14 -30.29 10.76
N CYS A 104 4.13 -30.95 11.37
CA CYS A 104 4.60 -30.63 12.71
C CYS A 104 5.20 -29.22 12.75
N SER A 105 6.05 -28.89 11.77
CA SER A 105 6.60 -27.55 11.61
C SER A 105 5.50 -26.51 11.46
N ASN A 106 4.55 -26.69 10.55
CA ASN A 106 3.45 -25.74 10.33
C ASN A 106 2.61 -25.50 11.59
N ALA A 107 2.33 -26.56 12.36
CA ALA A 107 1.63 -26.42 13.65
C ALA A 107 2.46 -25.59 14.65
N LEU A 108 3.77 -25.80 14.71
CA LEU A 108 4.68 -25.01 15.55
C LEU A 108 4.79 -23.55 15.09
N VAL A 109 4.79 -23.28 13.77
CA VAL A 109 4.73 -21.92 13.23
C VAL A 109 3.46 -21.21 13.67
N ALA A 110 2.31 -21.88 13.52
CA ALA A 110 1.02 -21.34 13.91
C ALA A 110 0.93 -21.09 15.44
N SER A 111 1.64 -21.89 16.25
CA SER A 111 1.79 -21.67 17.70
C SER A 111 2.94 -20.71 18.09
N LYS A 112 3.61 -20.07 17.12
CA LYS A 112 4.75 -19.14 17.30
C LYS A 112 5.99 -19.78 17.95
N SER A 113 6.15 -21.10 17.82
CA SER A 113 7.27 -21.90 18.32
C SER A 113 8.33 -22.16 17.25
N PHE A 114 8.96 -21.10 16.73
CA PHE A 114 9.84 -21.17 15.56
C PHE A 114 11.08 -22.06 15.73
N GLU A 115 11.74 -22.04 16.89
CA GLU A 115 12.92 -22.89 17.15
C GLU A 115 12.63 -24.39 17.03
N ARG A 116 11.50 -24.80 17.60
CA ARG A 116 11.05 -26.18 17.50
C ARG A 116 10.71 -26.52 16.05
N ALA A 117 10.09 -25.59 15.32
CA ALA A 117 9.77 -25.78 13.91
C ALA A 117 11.03 -26.03 13.06
N ILE A 118 12.12 -25.26 13.27
CA ILE A 118 13.41 -25.43 12.60
C ILE A 118 14.04 -26.77 12.96
N SER A 119 14.07 -27.11 14.25
CA SER A 119 14.61 -28.38 14.74
C SER A 119 13.92 -29.57 14.09
N ILE A 120 12.59 -29.54 14.00
CA ILE A 120 11.79 -30.60 13.38
C ILE A 120 12.07 -30.72 11.88
N LEU A 121 12.10 -29.61 11.14
CA LEU A 121 12.44 -29.64 9.72
C LEU A 121 13.87 -30.15 9.48
N SER A 122 14.81 -29.75 10.35
CA SER A 122 16.21 -30.21 10.29
C SER A 122 16.33 -31.71 10.56
N GLN A 123 15.53 -32.26 11.48
CA GLN A 123 15.43 -33.70 11.70
C GLN A 123 14.86 -34.40 10.45
N GLY A 124 13.82 -33.83 9.83
CA GLY A 124 13.25 -34.34 8.58
C GLY A 124 14.28 -34.39 7.45
N LEU A 125 15.12 -33.35 7.32
CA LEU A 125 16.15 -33.26 6.29
C LEU A 125 17.28 -34.28 6.48
N LYS A 126 17.60 -34.67 7.72
CA LYS A 126 18.55 -35.78 8.00
C LYS A 126 18.02 -37.12 7.49
N VAL A 127 16.70 -37.31 7.48
CA VAL A 127 16.04 -38.55 7.04
C VAL A 127 15.77 -38.55 5.53
N HIS A 128 15.35 -37.40 4.99
CA HIS A 128 15.02 -37.15 3.59
C HIS A 128 15.92 -36.09 3.02
N LEU A 129 17.14 -36.52 2.70
CA LEU A 129 18.08 -35.69 1.95
C LEU A 129 17.40 -35.23 0.65
N PHE A 130 17.62 -33.97 0.29
CA PHE A 130 17.14 -33.35 -0.97
C PHE A 130 15.63 -33.16 -1.11
N ASN A 131 14.84 -33.25 -0.03
CA ASN A 131 13.41 -32.93 -0.11
C ASN A 131 13.17 -31.41 -0.24
N GLU A 132 12.79 -30.97 -1.44
CA GLU A 132 12.54 -29.56 -1.77
C GLU A 132 11.61 -28.84 -0.79
N LYS A 133 10.51 -29.50 -0.38
CA LYS A 133 9.51 -28.89 0.49
C LYS A 133 10.06 -28.63 1.90
N LEU A 134 10.85 -29.56 2.45
CA LEU A 134 11.49 -29.36 3.76
C LEU A 134 12.48 -28.20 3.73
N VAL A 135 13.30 -28.12 2.68
CA VAL A 135 14.28 -27.04 2.52
C VAL A 135 13.58 -25.69 2.34
N SER A 136 12.57 -25.63 1.47
CA SER A 136 11.77 -24.41 1.23
C SER A 136 11.10 -23.90 2.51
N SER A 137 10.53 -24.80 3.32
CA SER A 137 9.92 -24.44 4.61
C SER A 137 10.93 -23.90 5.63
N ILE A 138 12.17 -24.43 5.67
CA ILE A 138 13.23 -23.89 6.54
C ILE A 138 13.56 -22.46 6.13
N VAL A 139 13.79 -22.22 4.83
CA VAL A 139 14.13 -20.89 4.30
C VAL A 139 13.01 -19.89 4.59
N HIS A 140 11.77 -20.25 4.26
CA HIS A 140 10.61 -19.37 4.48
C HIS A 140 10.50 -18.94 5.94
N LEU A 141 10.70 -19.87 6.88
CA LEU A 141 10.60 -19.61 8.30
C LEU A 141 11.75 -18.71 8.80
N LEU A 142 12.99 -18.98 8.39
CA LEU A 142 14.14 -18.17 8.80
C LEU A 142 14.08 -16.74 8.24
N VAL A 143 13.57 -16.58 7.01
CA VAL A 143 13.34 -15.29 6.36
C VAL A 143 12.28 -14.49 7.11
N ASN A 144 11.15 -15.13 7.46
CA ASN A 144 10.08 -14.47 8.20
C ASN A 144 10.52 -14.02 9.60
N GLU A 145 11.30 -14.85 10.29
CA GLU A 145 11.75 -14.57 11.65
C GLU A 145 13.02 -13.69 11.72
N LYS A 146 13.69 -13.41 10.60
CA LYS A 146 14.99 -12.70 10.54
C LYS A 146 16.11 -13.39 11.33
N ARG A 147 16.09 -14.72 11.42
CA ARG A 147 16.99 -15.53 12.28
C ARG A 147 17.90 -16.49 11.51
N TRP A 148 18.13 -16.20 10.23
CA TRP A 148 18.95 -17.01 9.33
C TRP A 148 20.45 -17.08 9.70
N LYS A 149 20.94 -16.22 10.61
CA LYS A 149 22.31 -16.26 11.18
C LYS A 149 22.53 -17.43 12.12
N ASP A 150 21.46 -17.99 12.69
CA ASP A 150 21.53 -19.15 13.59
C ASP A 150 21.80 -20.46 12.82
N LEU A 151 21.75 -20.41 11.48
CA LEU A 151 21.97 -21.54 10.61
C LEU A 151 23.44 -21.67 10.22
N ASN A 152 24.03 -22.85 10.46
CA ASN A 152 25.31 -23.21 9.91
C ASN A 152 25.12 -23.61 8.43
N TRP A 153 25.26 -22.64 7.54
CA TRP A 153 25.03 -22.80 6.10
C TRP A 153 26.00 -23.78 5.44
N ASP A 154 27.27 -23.75 5.85
CA ASP A 154 28.28 -24.70 5.39
C ASP A 154 27.84 -26.14 5.66
N LYS A 155 27.24 -26.37 6.82
CA LYS A 155 26.65 -27.67 7.19
C LYS A 155 25.47 -28.05 6.30
N ILE A 156 24.62 -27.11 5.88
CA ILE A 156 23.49 -27.41 4.97
C ILE A 156 24.00 -27.70 3.55
N LEU A 157 24.90 -26.88 3.02
CA LEU A 157 25.49 -27.10 1.70
C LEU A 157 26.26 -28.44 1.65
N GLN A 158 26.97 -28.77 2.73
CA GLN A 158 27.67 -30.04 2.91
C GLN A 158 26.70 -31.23 3.03
N LEU A 159 25.64 -31.12 3.85
CA LEU A 159 24.61 -32.17 3.99
C LEU A 159 23.87 -32.41 2.68
N CYS A 160 23.64 -31.36 1.91
CA CYS A 160 22.95 -31.41 0.64
C CYS A 160 23.91 -31.54 -0.55
N LYS A 161 25.20 -31.83 -0.36
CA LYS A 161 26.21 -32.08 -1.43
C LYS A 161 26.12 -31.16 -2.66
N ASN A 162 25.73 -29.90 -2.48
CA ASN A 162 25.43 -28.97 -3.57
C ASN A 162 24.36 -29.44 -4.59
N ASP A 163 23.45 -30.33 -4.22
CA ASP A 163 22.36 -30.85 -5.05
C ASP A 163 21.00 -30.26 -4.67
N LEU A 164 20.99 -28.96 -4.37
CA LEU A 164 19.77 -28.20 -4.13
C LEU A 164 19.23 -27.63 -5.46
N PRO A 165 17.92 -27.30 -5.53
CA PRO A 165 17.35 -26.67 -6.70
C PRO A 165 17.94 -25.25 -6.91
N PRO A 166 18.14 -24.79 -8.15
CA PRO A 166 18.67 -23.46 -8.46
C PRO A 166 17.91 -22.30 -7.80
N THR A 167 16.59 -22.42 -7.68
CA THR A 167 15.71 -21.45 -7.02
C THR A 167 16.04 -21.25 -5.54
N PHE A 168 16.56 -22.28 -4.87
CA PHE A 168 17.05 -22.17 -3.49
C PHE A 168 18.26 -21.25 -3.41
N TYR A 169 19.26 -21.47 -4.28
CA TYR A 169 20.48 -20.65 -4.30
C TYR A 169 20.16 -19.19 -4.63
N LEU A 170 19.23 -18.94 -5.56
CA LEU A 170 18.74 -17.58 -5.85
C LEU A 170 18.16 -16.92 -4.58
N GLN A 171 17.19 -17.57 -3.93
CA GLN A 171 16.54 -17.01 -2.73
C GLN A 171 17.55 -16.77 -1.60
N PHE A 172 18.48 -17.70 -1.40
CA PHE A 172 19.49 -17.60 -0.38
C PHE A 172 20.52 -16.50 -0.69
N GLY A 173 20.97 -16.41 -1.93
CA GLY A 173 21.85 -15.34 -2.40
C GLY A 173 21.23 -13.95 -2.20
N MET A 174 19.96 -13.77 -2.58
CA MET A 174 19.24 -12.51 -2.37
C MET A 174 19.08 -12.15 -0.89
N LEU A 175 18.91 -13.15 -0.01
CA LEU A 175 18.86 -12.94 1.44
C LEU A 175 20.21 -12.45 1.98
N LEU A 176 21.30 -13.09 1.58
CA LEU A 176 22.66 -12.68 1.97
C LEU A 176 22.96 -11.24 1.52
N LYS A 177 22.56 -10.87 0.29
CA LYS A 177 22.66 -9.49 -0.21
C LYS A 177 21.94 -8.49 0.70
N LYS A 178 20.69 -8.79 1.09
CA LYS A 178 19.87 -7.92 1.95
C LYS A 178 20.52 -7.66 3.31
N GLU A 179 21.34 -8.60 3.77
CA GLU A 179 22.03 -8.57 5.06
C GLU A 179 23.47 -8.08 4.93
N ASN A 180 23.85 -7.61 3.74
CA ASN A 180 25.16 -7.06 3.40
C ASN A 180 26.32 -8.08 3.46
N GLU A 181 26.03 -9.38 3.33
CA GLU A 181 27.00 -10.47 3.21
C GLU A 181 27.34 -10.71 1.71
N MET A 182 27.94 -9.71 1.08
CA MET A 182 28.04 -9.63 -0.39
C MET A 182 28.90 -10.76 -1.01
N GLU A 183 30.05 -11.10 -0.42
CA GLU A 183 30.91 -12.18 -0.93
C GLU A 183 30.20 -13.54 -0.92
N LYS A 184 29.56 -13.90 0.19
CA LYS A 184 28.78 -15.15 0.28
C LYS A 184 27.60 -15.14 -0.68
N SER A 185 26.94 -13.99 -0.83
CA SER A 185 25.85 -13.82 -1.79
C SER A 185 26.33 -14.11 -3.21
N LYS A 186 27.46 -13.53 -3.60
CA LYS A 186 28.12 -13.77 -4.88
C LYS A 186 28.41 -15.25 -5.10
N ASP A 187 29.10 -15.91 -4.16
CA ASP A 187 29.46 -17.35 -4.27
C ASP A 187 28.22 -18.23 -4.43
N VAL A 188 27.18 -17.99 -3.65
CA VAL A 188 25.92 -18.73 -3.70
C VAL A 188 25.19 -18.51 -5.03
N LEU A 189 25.17 -17.29 -5.55
CA LEU A 189 24.55 -16.97 -6.83
C LEU A 189 25.34 -17.53 -8.01
N PHE A 190 26.66 -17.64 -7.89
CA PHE A 190 27.49 -18.38 -8.86
C PHE A 190 27.11 -19.85 -8.92
N LEU A 191 26.94 -20.51 -7.77
CA LEU A 191 26.45 -21.89 -7.72
C LEU A 191 25.06 -22.04 -8.35
N ALA A 192 24.19 -21.04 -8.18
CA ALA A 192 22.89 -20.98 -8.84
C ALA A 192 23.04 -20.94 -10.37
N LEU A 193 23.92 -20.06 -10.86
CA LEU A 193 24.17 -19.85 -12.28
C LEU A 193 24.80 -21.07 -12.95
N LEU A 194 25.73 -21.76 -12.29
CA LEU A 194 26.31 -23.01 -12.80
C LEU A 194 25.26 -24.10 -13.04
N LYS A 195 24.16 -24.10 -12.27
CA LYS A 195 23.07 -25.06 -12.42
C LYS A 195 22.03 -24.63 -13.47
N LEU A 196 21.78 -23.33 -13.60
CA LEU A 196 20.89 -22.74 -14.62
C LEU A 196 21.55 -21.52 -15.25
N THR A 197 22.40 -21.78 -16.24
CA THR A 197 23.29 -20.78 -16.87
C THR A 197 22.55 -19.62 -17.52
N ASN A 198 21.28 -19.80 -17.89
CA ASN A 198 20.49 -18.82 -18.61
C ASN A 198 19.16 -18.47 -17.91
N ASN A 199 19.20 -18.28 -16.60
CA ASN A 199 18.05 -17.84 -15.84
C ASN A 199 18.16 -16.33 -15.53
N GLU A 200 17.19 -15.53 -16.01
CA GLU A 200 17.22 -14.06 -15.89
C GLU A 200 17.22 -13.58 -14.43
N ASP A 201 16.48 -14.24 -13.54
CA ASP A 201 16.42 -13.86 -12.13
C ASP A 201 17.78 -14.06 -11.44
N ILE A 202 18.47 -15.17 -11.75
CA ILE A 202 19.82 -15.47 -11.24
C ILE A 202 20.84 -14.47 -11.79
N ILE A 203 20.81 -14.22 -13.10
CA ILE A 203 21.73 -13.27 -13.75
C ILE A 203 21.53 -11.87 -13.15
N SER A 204 20.28 -11.42 -12.99
CA SER A 204 19.98 -10.10 -12.41
C SER A 204 20.43 -10.02 -10.96
N ALA A 205 20.13 -11.04 -10.15
CA ALA A 205 20.55 -11.07 -8.75
C ALA A 205 22.08 -11.03 -8.60
N LEU A 206 22.82 -11.80 -9.41
CA LEU A 206 24.28 -11.83 -9.41
C LEU A 206 24.87 -10.50 -9.90
N ALA A 207 24.33 -9.95 -10.99
CA ALA A 207 24.76 -8.68 -11.55
C ALA A 207 24.61 -7.54 -10.54
N GLU A 208 23.47 -7.46 -9.83
CA GLU A 208 23.27 -6.47 -8.77
C GLU A 208 24.33 -6.59 -7.65
N VAL A 209 24.70 -7.81 -7.23
CA VAL A 209 25.74 -8.01 -6.22
C VAL A 209 27.09 -7.53 -6.72
N LEU A 210 27.49 -7.94 -7.93
CA LEU A 210 28.77 -7.53 -8.53
C LEU A 210 28.84 -6.01 -8.78
N MET A 211 27.74 -5.38 -9.19
CA MET A 211 27.62 -3.93 -9.33
C MET A 211 27.83 -3.20 -7.99
N ILE A 212 27.20 -3.69 -6.91
CA ILE A 212 27.39 -3.11 -5.57
C ILE A 212 28.85 -3.23 -5.12
N GLN A 213 29.50 -4.37 -5.43
CA GLN A 213 30.91 -4.60 -5.15
C GLN A 213 31.86 -3.85 -6.10
N LYS A 214 31.34 -3.30 -7.21
CA LYS A 214 32.10 -2.70 -8.32
C LYS A 214 33.06 -3.71 -8.98
N ASP A 215 32.72 -4.99 -8.94
CA ASP A 215 33.47 -6.07 -9.58
C ASP A 215 33.05 -6.21 -11.05
N TRP A 216 33.42 -5.20 -11.84
CA TRP A 216 33.00 -5.07 -13.23
C TRP A 216 33.64 -6.12 -14.14
N GLU A 217 34.87 -6.54 -13.83
CA GLU A 217 35.62 -7.53 -14.59
C GLU A 217 34.90 -8.86 -14.56
N THR A 218 34.64 -9.39 -13.36
CA THR A 218 33.88 -10.62 -13.16
C THR A 218 32.49 -10.54 -13.80
N LEU A 219 31.79 -9.40 -13.63
CA LEU A 219 30.47 -9.21 -14.24
C LEU A 219 30.53 -9.33 -15.77
N SER A 220 31.50 -8.67 -16.42
CA SER A 220 31.65 -8.72 -17.87
C SER A 220 32.08 -10.09 -18.37
N GLU A 221 32.96 -10.79 -17.65
CA GLU A 221 33.42 -12.13 -18.00
C GLU A 221 32.24 -13.11 -18.00
N VAL A 222 31.49 -13.16 -16.89
CA VAL A 222 30.33 -14.05 -16.74
C VAL A 222 29.29 -13.80 -17.82
N LEU A 223 28.92 -12.54 -18.04
CA LEU A 223 27.93 -12.20 -19.04
C LEU A 223 28.44 -12.51 -20.45
N SER A 224 29.65 -12.10 -20.82
CA SER A 224 30.19 -12.35 -22.18
C SER A 224 30.33 -13.83 -22.52
N ASN A 225 30.66 -14.68 -21.54
CA ASN A 225 30.68 -16.13 -21.71
C ASN A 225 29.29 -16.68 -22.05
N ILE A 226 28.24 -16.16 -21.43
CA ILE A 226 26.85 -16.50 -21.76
C ILE A 226 26.48 -15.97 -23.15
N TYR A 227 26.94 -14.75 -23.50
CA TYR A 227 26.65 -14.10 -24.79
C TYR A 227 27.11 -14.94 -25.98
N ASN A 228 28.32 -15.51 -25.88
CA ASN A 228 28.96 -16.26 -26.95
C ASN A 228 28.41 -17.69 -27.13
N SER A 229 27.42 -18.09 -26.33
CA SER A 229 26.71 -19.36 -26.54
C SER A 229 25.53 -19.15 -27.50
N ASP A 230 25.70 -19.57 -28.77
CA ASP A 230 24.92 -19.23 -29.97
C ASP A 230 23.40 -19.64 -30.01
N SER A 231 22.63 -19.55 -28.92
CA SER A 231 21.24 -20.05 -28.93
C SER A 231 20.19 -19.26 -28.15
N VAL A 232 20.45 -18.01 -27.74
CA VAL A 232 19.58 -17.32 -26.78
C VAL A 232 19.22 -15.88 -27.20
N THR A 233 17.93 -15.56 -27.18
CA THR A 233 17.44 -14.18 -27.10
C THR A 233 17.66 -13.62 -25.69
N PHE A 234 18.50 -12.59 -25.58
CA PHE A 234 18.80 -11.94 -24.30
C PHE A 234 17.76 -10.90 -23.91
N SER A 235 17.50 -10.76 -22.60
CA SER A 235 16.61 -9.73 -22.09
C SER A 235 17.26 -8.34 -22.11
N VAL A 236 16.47 -7.28 -21.98
CA VAL A 236 16.97 -5.91 -21.91
C VAL A 236 17.85 -5.70 -20.67
N HIS A 237 17.53 -6.36 -19.54
CA HIS A 237 18.35 -6.31 -18.33
C HIS A 237 19.76 -6.85 -18.57
N TYR A 238 19.86 -7.94 -19.33
CA TYR A 238 21.15 -8.51 -19.69
C TYR A 238 22.02 -7.51 -20.45
N TYR A 239 21.48 -6.85 -21.49
CA TYR A 239 22.20 -5.80 -22.21
C TYR A 239 22.59 -4.63 -21.31
N PHE A 240 21.70 -4.21 -20.41
CA PHE A 240 22.00 -3.16 -19.43
C PHE A 240 23.24 -3.52 -18.59
N TYR A 241 23.28 -4.71 -17.99
CA TYR A 241 24.39 -5.13 -17.15
C TYR A 241 25.71 -5.28 -17.92
N LEU A 242 25.67 -5.88 -19.12
CA LEU A 242 26.87 -6.09 -19.93
C LEU A 242 27.43 -4.77 -20.48
N VAL A 243 26.57 -3.88 -20.95
CA VAL A 243 26.99 -2.55 -21.43
C VAL A 243 27.58 -1.74 -20.29
N LEU A 244 26.92 -1.72 -19.13
CA LEU A 244 27.41 -0.99 -17.97
C LEU A 244 28.76 -1.52 -17.48
N SER A 245 28.96 -2.85 -17.47
CA SER A 245 30.23 -3.45 -17.04
C SER A 245 31.38 -3.12 -17.98
N TYR A 246 31.16 -3.09 -19.30
CA TYR A 246 32.18 -2.64 -20.25
C TYR A 246 32.48 -1.14 -20.14
N ILE A 247 31.46 -0.30 -19.93
CA ILE A 247 31.67 1.14 -19.76
C ILE A 247 32.55 1.43 -18.53
N ASN A 248 32.30 0.76 -17.40
CA ASN A 248 33.09 0.95 -16.18
C ASN A 248 34.52 0.37 -16.26
N GLN A 249 34.82 -0.40 -17.30
CA GLN A 249 36.17 -0.88 -17.64
C GLN A 249 36.80 -0.10 -18.80
N GLU A 250 36.15 0.96 -19.28
CA GLU A 250 36.58 1.75 -20.44
C GLU A 250 36.72 0.91 -21.74
N LYS A 251 36.02 -0.23 -21.84
CA LYS A 251 36.01 -1.14 -23.00
C LYS A 251 35.02 -0.67 -24.07
N ILE A 252 35.31 0.48 -24.68
CA ILE A 252 34.36 1.19 -25.56
C ILE A 252 34.03 0.43 -26.86
N GLU A 253 35.01 -0.26 -27.45
CA GLU A 253 34.77 -1.06 -28.66
C GLU A 253 33.81 -2.24 -28.39
N ASN A 254 33.97 -2.92 -27.24
CA ASN A 254 33.04 -3.97 -26.82
C ASN A 254 31.62 -3.41 -26.62
N THR A 255 31.50 -2.22 -26.01
CA THR A 255 30.20 -1.55 -25.88
C THR A 255 29.56 -1.26 -27.25
N LYS A 256 30.35 -0.73 -28.20
CA LYS A 256 29.89 -0.43 -29.56
C LYS A 256 29.40 -1.68 -30.28
N GLU A 257 30.15 -2.78 -30.17
CA GLU A 257 29.79 -4.06 -30.78
C GLU A 257 28.46 -4.60 -30.23
N ILE A 258 28.34 -4.68 -28.90
CA ILE A 258 27.13 -5.22 -28.24
C ILE A 258 25.90 -4.38 -28.56
N LEU A 259 26.00 -3.05 -28.45
CA LEU A 259 24.88 -2.15 -28.76
C LEU A 259 24.53 -2.18 -30.26
N GLY A 260 25.52 -2.23 -31.14
CA GLY A 260 25.33 -2.34 -32.58
C GLY A 260 24.57 -3.63 -32.95
N LYS A 261 24.98 -4.78 -32.40
CA LYS A 261 24.26 -6.05 -32.58
C LYS A 261 22.84 -5.99 -32.02
N ALA A 262 22.65 -5.37 -30.86
CA ALA A 262 21.33 -5.25 -30.25
C ALA A 262 20.38 -4.36 -31.09
N LEU A 263 20.89 -3.28 -31.68
CA LEU A 263 20.15 -2.36 -32.54
C LEU A 263 19.66 -3.00 -33.85
N ILE A 264 20.40 -3.96 -34.40
CA ILE A 264 19.97 -4.74 -35.57
C ILE A 264 18.66 -5.49 -35.26
N ASN A 265 18.53 -6.00 -34.04
CA ASN A 265 17.36 -6.78 -33.63
C ASN A 265 16.19 -5.90 -33.14
N ASP A 266 16.47 -4.76 -32.51
CA ASP A 266 15.47 -3.84 -31.96
C ASP A 266 15.96 -2.39 -31.98
N SER A 267 15.37 -1.57 -32.86
CA SER A 267 15.72 -0.15 -33.01
C SER A 267 15.43 0.70 -31.77
N ASN A 268 14.59 0.22 -30.85
CA ASN A 268 14.25 0.92 -29.60
C ASN A 268 15.06 0.40 -28.40
N ILE A 269 15.99 -0.54 -28.60
CA ILE A 269 16.70 -1.21 -27.50
C ILE A 269 17.44 -0.23 -26.58
N LEU A 270 18.00 0.85 -27.15
CA LEU A 270 18.72 1.87 -26.37
C LEU A 270 17.81 2.51 -25.32
N LEU A 271 16.59 2.92 -25.71
CA LEU A 271 15.62 3.49 -24.78
C LEU A 271 15.16 2.47 -23.74
N LYS A 272 15.00 1.20 -24.14
CA LYS A 272 14.63 0.12 -23.22
C LYS A 272 15.73 -0.14 -22.18
N ILE A 273 17.00 -0.12 -22.57
CA ILE A 273 18.16 -0.23 -21.65
C ILE A 273 18.15 0.92 -20.64
N ILE A 274 17.86 2.14 -21.08
CA ILE A 274 17.72 3.29 -20.18
C ILE A 274 16.50 3.16 -19.26
N ASP A 275 15.41 2.61 -19.74
CA ASP A 275 14.22 2.35 -18.92
C ASP A 275 14.48 1.30 -17.83
N VAL A 276 15.36 0.32 -18.06
CA VAL A 276 15.86 -0.59 -17.02
C VAL A 276 16.59 0.20 -15.92
N ALA A 277 17.53 1.08 -16.31
CA ALA A 277 18.25 1.91 -15.35
C ALA A 277 17.29 2.80 -14.52
N ILE A 278 16.24 3.36 -15.16
CA ILE A 278 15.18 4.12 -14.47
C ILE A 278 14.42 3.24 -13.47
N GLN A 279 14.02 2.03 -13.87
CA GLN A 279 13.28 1.10 -13.00
C GLN A 279 14.11 0.68 -11.78
N MET A 280 15.41 0.46 -11.98
CA MET A 280 16.37 0.17 -10.92
C MET A 280 16.74 1.41 -10.09
N LYS A 281 16.41 2.62 -10.58
CA LYS A 281 16.77 3.93 -9.99
C LYS A 281 18.29 4.17 -9.98
N GLU A 282 18.99 3.56 -10.92
CA GLU A 282 20.44 3.70 -11.13
C GLU A 282 20.73 4.89 -12.05
N TRP A 283 20.55 6.12 -11.53
CA TRP A 283 20.67 7.35 -12.31
C TRP A 283 22.07 7.54 -12.91
N ASN A 284 23.12 7.20 -12.16
CA ASN A 284 24.50 7.30 -12.64
C ASN A 284 24.80 6.30 -13.76
N ALA A 285 24.29 5.07 -13.68
CA ALA A 285 24.38 4.11 -14.77
C ALA A 285 23.65 4.62 -16.02
N ALA A 286 22.45 5.20 -15.86
CA ALA A 286 21.71 5.79 -16.97
C ALA A 286 22.48 6.93 -17.65
N ILE A 287 23.15 7.80 -16.87
CA ILE A 287 24.02 8.87 -17.38
C ILE A 287 25.19 8.27 -18.19
N GLN A 288 25.95 7.35 -17.60
CA GLN A 288 27.13 6.74 -18.24
C GLN A 288 26.77 6.08 -19.57
N ILE A 289 25.68 5.30 -19.58
CA ILE A 289 25.20 4.62 -20.79
C ILE A 289 24.78 5.63 -21.85
N LEU A 290 24.01 6.67 -21.49
CA LEU A 290 23.59 7.71 -22.44
C LEU A 290 24.76 8.50 -23.01
N GLU A 291 25.76 8.87 -22.19
CA GLU A 291 26.96 9.56 -22.66
C GLU A 291 27.71 8.73 -23.70
N VAL A 292 27.86 7.43 -23.47
CA VAL A 292 28.54 6.53 -24.41
C VAL A 292 27.72 6.33 -25.69
N ILE A 293 26.40 6.14 -25.58
CA ILE A 293 25.51 6.05 -26.74
C ILE A 293 25.63 7.30 -27.62
N LEU A 294 25.60 8.48 -27.02
CA LEU A 294 25.70 9.76 -27.72
C LEU A 294 27.09 9.96 -28.33
N ARG A 295 28.17 9.57 -27.63
CA ARG A 295 29.53 9.66 -28.15
C ARG A 295 29.77 8.75 -29.35
N LEU A 296 29.13 7.57 -29.36
CA LEU A 296 29.24 6.59 -30.43
C LEU A 296 28.29 6.87 -31.61
N ASP A 297 27.43 7.89 -31.52
CA ASP A 297 26.47 8.29 -32.55
C ASP A 297 25.57 7.12 -33.01
N LEU A 298 25.16 6.26 -32.07
CA LEU A 298 24.45 5.01 -32.36
C LEU A 298 22.96 5.22 -32.67
N ALA A 299 22.40 6.39 -32.37
CA ALA A 299 20.98 6.67 -32.56
C ALA A 299 20.76 7.59 -33.76
N ASN A 300 19.79 7.25 -34.62
CA ASN A 300 19.44 8.12 -35.75
C ASN A 300 18.86 9.47 -35.31
N ASP A 301 18.28 9.52 -34.12
CA ASP A 301 17.68 10.72 -33.52
C ASP A 301 18.03 10.79 -32.03
N HIS A 302 18.63 11.92 -31.64
CA HIS A 302 19.18 12.13 -30.32
C HIS A 302 18.25 12.92 -29.39
N PHE A 303 17.12 13.45 -29.87
CA PHE A 303 16.29 14.36 -29.07
C PHE A 303 15.86 13.76 -27.73
N GLU A 304 15.24 12.56 -27.74
CA GLU A 304 14.78 11.91 -26.50
C GLU A 304 15.93 11.53 -25.56
N LEU A 305 17.06 11.12 -26.12
CA LEU A 305 18.24 10.72 -25.36
C LEU A 305 18.87 11.93 -24.65
N LEU A 306 18.99 13.06 -25.35
CA LEU A 306 19.50 14.32 -24.80
C LEU A 306 18.58 14.89 -23.73
N ILE A 307 17.26 14.87 -23.95
CA ILE A 307 16.28 15.29 -22.94
C ILE A 307 16.40 14.39 -21.70
N LYS A 308 16.39 13.06 -21.84
CA LYS A 308 16.57 12.13 -20.71
C LYS A 308 17.90 12.35 -19.99
N LEU A 309 19.00 12.52 -20.71
CA LEU A 309 20.32 12.78 -20.13
C LEU A 309 20.33 14.07 -19.30
N SER A 310 19.75 15.15 -19.83
CA SER A 310 19.62 16.41 -19.09
C SER A 310 18.78 16.26 -17.83
N MET A 311 17.71 15.45 -17.87
CA MET A 311 16.89 15.15 -16.69
C MET A 311 17.68 14.35 -15.64
N PHE A 312 18.48 13.37 -16.05
CA PHE A 312 19.29 12.59 -15.12
C PHE A 312 20.39 13.41 -14.46
N TYR A 313 21.07 14.30 -15.20
CA TYR A 313 21.98 15.27 -14.58
C TYR A 313 21.28 16.09 -13.52
N LYS A 314 20.04 16.52 -13.78
CA LYS A 314 19.25 17.27 -12.80
C LYS A 314 18.89 16.43 -11.58
N ILE A 315 18.46 15.18 -11.79
CA ILE A 315 18.12 14.24 -10.72
C ILE A 315 19.34 13.99 -9.81
N GLU A 316 20.53 13.86 -10.39
CA GLU A 316 21.79 13.71 -9.64
C GLU A 316 22.36 15.03 -9.09
N GLY A 317 21.66 16.16 -9.25
CA GLY A 317 22.07 17.44 -8.67
C GLY A 317 23.07 18.24 -9.52
N ASN A 318 23.47 17.74 -10.68
CA ASN A 318 24.37 18.43 -11.61
C ASN A 318 23.61 19.47 -12.45
N SER A 319 23.20 20.56 -11.81
CA SER A 319 22.33 21.57 -12.43
C SER A 319 22.96 22.27 -13.63
N ASN A 320 24.27 22.53 -13.60
CA ASN A 320 24.95 23.26 -14.68
C ASN A 320 24.95 22.44 -15.96
N LYS A 321 25.46 21.20 -15.89
CA LYS A 321 25.49 20.27 -17.03
C LYS A 321 24.08 19.94 -17.53
N SER A 322 23.12 19.81 -16.61
CA SER A 322 21.71 19.62 -16.95
C SER A 322 21.15 20.78 -17.77
N ASN A 323 21.28 22.02 -17.29
CA ASN A 323 20.71 23.19 -17.94
C ASN A 323 21.40 23.48 -19.27
N GLU A 324 22.74 23.41 -19.33
CA GLU A 324 23.50 23.62 -20.56
C GLU A 324 23.07 22.65 -21.66
N LEU A 325 23.06 21.34 -21.36
CA LEU A 325 22.65 20.32 -22.31
C LEU A 325 21.19 20.50 -22.74
N PHE A 326 20.31 20.80 -21.79
CA PHE A 326 18.89 21.01 -22.06
C PHE A 326 18.66 22.22 -22.97
N ASP A 327 19.32 23.34 -22.68
CA ASP A 327 19.22 24.57 -23.47
C ASP A 327 19.72 24.36 -24.90
N GLN A 328 20.90 23.75 -25.07
CA GLN A 328 21.44 23.38 -26.39
C GLN A 328 20.49 22.44 -27.15
N THR A 329 19.85 21.51 -26.45
CA THR A 329 18.88 20.57 -27.05
C THR A 329 17.61 21.30 -27.49
N LEU A 330 17.06 22.20 -26.68
CA LEU A 330 15.88 22.98 -27.06
C LEU A 330 16.16 23.87 -28.27
N ASP A 331 17.34 24.49 -28.34
CA ASP A 331 17.73 25.34 -29.47
C ASP A 331 17.94 24.52 -30.75
N LYS A 332 18.60 23.36 -30.66
CA LYS A 332 18.83 22.46 -31.81
C LYS A 332 17.53 21.86 -32.37
N TYR A 333 16.54 21.59 -31.51
CA TYR A 333 15.30 20.90 -31.87
C TYR A 333 14.04 21.77 -31.70
N GLN A 334 14.16 23.07 -31.94
CA GLN A 334 13.11 24.06 -31.69
C GLN A 334 11.75 23.70 -32.32
N ASP A 335 11.73 23.29 -33.60
CA ASP A 335 10.50 22.94 -34.31
C ASP A 335 9.79 21.74 -33.67
N ARG A 336 10.55 20.72 -33.29
CA ARG A 336 10.02 19.54 -32.62
C ARG A 336 9.46 19.85 -31.25
N VAL A 337 10.13 20.73 -30.49
CA VAL A 337 9.64 21.19 -29.18
C VAL A 337 8.30 21.91 -29.33
N GLN A 338 8.13 22.74 -30.36
CA GLN A 338 6.86 23.44 -30.63
C GLN A 338 5.74 22.50 -31.03
N GLN A 339 6.06 21.42 -31.75
CA GLN A 339 5.10 20.42 -32.23
C GLN A 339 4.85 19.29 -31.21
N ASP A 340 5.58 19.24 -30.10
CA ASP A 340 5.46 18.17 -29.10
C ASP A 340 4.09 18.22 -28.42
N GLU A 341 3.26 17.22 -28.66
CA GLU A 341 1.88 17.16 -28.14
C GLU A 341 1.82 17.18 -26.61
N ASN A 342 2.82 16.62 -25.94
CA ASN A 342 2.85 16.52 -24.49
C ASN A 342 3.40 17.82 -23.86
N GLY A 343 4.45 18.38 -24.43
CA GLY A 343 5.18 19.54 -23.90
C GLY A 343 6.01 19.23 -22.65
N TYR A 344 6.17 17.96 -22.29
CA TYR A 344 6.95 17.50 -21.13
C TYR A 344 7.47 16.06 -21.30
N ARG A 345 8.43 15.68 -20.45
CA ARG A 345 8.84 14.29 -20.21
C ARG A 345 8.71 13.93 -18.74
N LYS A 346 8.44 12.64 -18.46
CA LYS A 346 8.14 12.15 -17.11
C LYS A 346 9.10 11.04 -16.70
N ILE A 347 9.64 11.12 -15.49
CA ILE A 347 10.43 10.06 -14.83
C ILE A 347 9.79 9.71 -13.49
N ILE A 348 9.77 8.42 -13.13
CA ILE A 348 9.32 7.97 -11.81
C ILE A 348 10.53 7.91 -10.89
N LEU A 349 10.59 8.80 -9.90
CA LEU A 349 11.71 8.90 -8.95
C LEU A 349 11.58 7.88 -7.81
N TYR A 350 10.35 7.49 -7.48
CA TYR A 350 10.06 6.55 -6.39
C TYR A 350 8.76 5.81 -6.67
N ASP A 351 8.74 4.53 -6.39
CA ASP A 351 7.55 3.68 -6.37
C ASP A 351 7.77 2.58 -5.32
N ASN A 352 6.82 2.42 -4.39
CA ASN A 352 6.79 1.33 -3.41
C ASN A 352 5.57 0.42 -3.60
N GLY A 353 4.87 0.55 -4.72
CA GLY A 353 3.64 -0.18 -5.03
C GLY A 353 2.36 0.42 -4.43
N GLU A 354 2.43 1.46 -3.59
CA GLU A 354 1.28 2.14 -2.97
C GLU A 354 1.29 3.67 -3.18
N SER A 355 2.46 4.29 -3.05
CA SER A 355 2.77 5.69 -3.36
C SER A 355 3.87 5.79 -4.41
N ARG A 356 3.78 6.86 -5.21
CA ARG A 356 4.73 7.14 -6.30
C ARG A 356 5.13 8.61 -6.31
N ILE A 357 6.38 8.90 -6.64
CA ILE A 357 6.87 10.26 -6.91
C ILE A 357 7.20 10.34 -8.39
N GLU A 358 6.50 11.22 -9.11
CA GLU A 358 6.68 11.45 -10.55
C GLU A 358 7.32 12.82 -10.77
N PHE A 359 8.38 12.91 -11.57
CA PHE A 359 8.99 14.15 -12.02
C PHE A 359 8.61 14.44 -13.46
N TYR A 360 8.05 15.62 -13.69
CA TYR A 360 7.66 16.13 -14.99
C TYR A 360 8.56 17.32 -15.33
N LYS A 361 9.45 17.12 -16.31
CA LYS A 361 10.27 18.18 -16.91
C LYS A 361 9.52 18.75 -18.10
N GLN A 362 9.09 20.01 -18.03
CA GLN A 362 8.55 20.70 -19.19
C GLN A 362 9.65 20.92 -20.23
N LEU A 363 9.28 20.88 -21.51
CA LEU A 363 10.16 21.24 -22.64
C LEU A 363 10.32 22.76 -22.75
N LYS A 364 10.57 23.40 -21.61
CA LYS A 364 10.74 24.85 -21.43
C LYS A 364 11.79 25.13 -20.37
N ARG A 365 12.45 26.28 -20.53
CA ARG A 365 13.41 26.82 -19.58
C ARG A 365 12.67 27.30 -18.33
N THR A 366 13.09 26.81 -17.17
CA THR A 366 12.52 27.25 -15.89
C THR A 366 13.47 26.98 -14.73
N SER A 367 13.47 27.89 -13.77
CA SER A 367 14.12 27.74 -12.46
C SER A 367 13.11 27.44 -11.35
N LYS A 368 11.82 27.26 -11.70
CA LYS A 368 10.71 27.02 -10.78
C LYS A 368 10.36 25.55 -10.72
N MET A 369 10.08 25.05 -9.52
CA MET A 369 9.55 23.69 -9.34
C MET A 369 8.46 23.62 -8.27
N ILE A 370 7.38 22.90 -8.56
CA ILE A 370 6.27 22.67 -7.64
C ILE A 370 6.10 21.21 -7.29
N VAL A 371 6.05 20.93 -5.98
CA VAL A 371 5.65 19.63 -5.43
C VAL A 371 4.15 19.63 -5.18
N THR A 372 3.44 18.68 -5.77
CA THR A 372 1.98 18.54 -5.64
C THR A 372 1.61 17.22 -4.98
N PHE A 373 0.49 17.23 -4.25
CA PHE A 373 0.02 16.07 -3.52
C PHE A 373 -1.44 15.77 -3.85
N ASP A 374 -1.71 14.55 -4.31
CA ASP A 374 -3.04 14.05 -4.60
C ASP A 374 -4.00 14.14 -3.39
N SER A 375 -5.20 14.67 -3.65
CA SER A 375 -6.31 14.66 -2.68
C SER A 375 -6.81 13.23 -2.38
N ILE A 376 -7.67 13.06 -1.39
CA ILE A 376 -8.14 11.75 -0.89
C ILE A 376 -8.79 10.86 -1.97
N ARG A 377 -9.40 11.45 -3.01
CA ARG A 377 -10.06 10.72 -4.10
C ARG A 377 -9.21 10.57 -5.36
N MET A 378 -8.02 11.16 -5.38
CA MET A 378 -7.13 11.13 -6.53
C MET A 378 -6.20 9.93 -6.45
N VAL A 379 -5.82 9.42 -7.62
CA VAL A 379 -4.93 8.29 -7.82
C VAL A 379 -4.07 8.51 -9.06
N TRP A 380 -2.93 7.84 -9.15
CA TRP A 380 -1.96 7.99 -10.26
C TRP A 380 -2.49 7.61 -11.65
N ARG A 381 -3.65 6.94 -11.74
CA ARG A 381 -4.31 6.63 -13.02
C ARG A 381 -4.91 7.86 -13.69
N ASN A 382 -5.10 8.95 -12.95
CA ASN A 382 -5.60 10.23 -13.45
C ASN A 382 -4.45 11.25 -13.51
N PRO A 383 -4.61 12.40 -14.17
CA PRO A 383 -3.66 13.50 -14.07
C PRO A 383 -3.40 13.91 -12.61
N ALA A 384 -2.17 14.37 -12.33
CA ALA A 384 -1.76 14.82 -11.01
C ALA A 384 -2.60 16.02 -10.52
N PHE A 385 -2.62 16.23 -9.20
CA PHE A 385 -3.30 17.38 -8.62
C PHE A 385 -2.77 18.70 -9.21
N GLY A 386 -3.66 19.51 -9.78
CA GLY A 386 -3.31 20.79 -10.42
C GLY A 386 -2.62 20.68 -11.78
N PHE A 387 -2.42 19.47 -12.32
CA PHE A 387 -1.57 19.22 -13.50
C PHE A 387 -1.90 20.12 -14.69
N LYS A 388 -3.16 20.19 -15.12
CA LYS A 388 -3.57 21.00 -16.29
C LYS A 388 -3.25 22.49 -16.13
N LEU A 389 -3.42 23.04 -14.92
CA LEU A 389 -3.08 24.43 -14.65
C LEU A 389 -1.57 24.62 -14.68
N LEU A 390 -0.83 23.78 -13.96
CA LEU A 390 0.61 23.92 -13.77
C LEU A 390 1.39 23.68 -15.07
N LEU A 391 0.94 22.76 -15.92
CA LEU A 391 1.57 22.49 -17.21
C LEU A 391 1.50 23.70 -18.17
N SER A 392 0.54 24.59 -17.98
CA SER A 392 0.44 25.84 -18.76
C SER A 392 1.34 26.96 -18.25
N GLN A 393 2.10 26.73 -17.17
CA GLN A 393 2.98 27.71 -16.54
C GLN A 393 4.43 27.25 -16.69
N ASP A 394 5.39 28.17 -16.64
CA ASP A 394 6.82 27.84 -16.76
C ASP A 394 7.36 27.25 -15.44
N ILE A 395 6.96 26.01 -15.13
CA ILE A 395 7.26 25.32 -13.87
C ILE A 395 7.37 23.80 -14.04
N ASP A 396 8.45 23.22 -13.53
CA ASP A 396 8.58 21.76 -13.48
C ASP A 396 7.77 21.19 -12.30
N ILE A 397 7.27 19.96 -12.42
CA ILE A 397 6.32 19.38 -11.44
C ILE A 397 6.91 18.11 -10.84
N ILE A 398 6.95 18.05 -9.50
CA ILE A 398 7.06 16.78 -8.77
C ILE A 398 5.66 16.44 -8.24
N ALA A 399 5.11 15.30 -8.64
CA ALA A 399 3.80 14.86 -8.21
C ALA A 399 3.88 13.64 -7.30
N VAL A 400 3.38 13.79 -6.07
CA VAL A 400 3.32 12.70 -5.07
C VAL A 400 1.94 12.06 -5.13
N ARG A 401 1.90 10.87 -5.73
CA ARG A 401 0.69 10.16 -6.15
C ARG A 401 0.40 8.96 -5.26
N LYS A 402 -0.82 8.45 -5.37
CA LYS A 402 -1.28 7.25 -4.66
C LYS A 402 -1.92 6.26 -5.62
N LYS A 403 -1.83 4.97 -5.29
CA LYS A 403 -2.48 3.90 -6.05
C LYS A 403 -3.99 3.87 -5.92
N ARG A 404 -4.47 4.07 -4.69
CA ARG A 404 -5.88 3.88 -4.32
C ARG A 404 -6.48 5.12 -3.65
N LYS A 405 -7.79 5.25 -3.82
CA LYS A 405 -8.60 6.24 -3.10
C LYS A 405 -8.54 5.94 -1.60
N ASN A 406 -8.67 6.97 -0.78
CA ASN A 406 -8.60 6.88 0.68
C ASN A 406 -7.28 6.32 1.23
N ALA A 407 -6.19 6.29 0.45
CA ALA A 407 -4.85 6.17 1.00
C ALA A 407 -4.40 7.53 1.58
N PHE A 408 -3.71 7.49 2.73
CA PHE A 408 -3.34 8.66 3.54
C PHE A 408 -1.82 8.88 3.61
N TYR A 409 -1.08 8.42 2.59
CA TYR A 409 0.39 8.50 2.47
C TYR A 409 1.18 7.77 3.57
N GLN A 410 0.53 6.98 4.43
CA GLN A 410 1.18 6.31 5.57
C GLN A 410 2.23 5.27 5.19
N ASP A 411 2.31 4.91 3.92
CA ASP A 411 3.29 4.00 3.32
C ASP A 411 4.57 4.72 2.83
N LEU A 412 4.56 6.05 2.72
CA LEU A 412 5.69 6.86 2.28
C LEU A 412 6.34 7.56 3.48
N SER A 413 7.52 7.08 3.91
CA SER A 413 8.27 7.74 4.98
C SER A 413 8.85 9.10 4.54
N LEU A 414 9.11 9.97 5.52
CA LEU A 414 9.75 11.26 5.27
C LEU A 414 11.17 11.11 4.72
N GLU A 415 11.90 10.08 5.18
CA GLU A 415 13.24 9.74 4.71
C GLU A 415 13.24 9.31 3.26
N ASN A 416 12.34 8.40 2.86
CA ASN A 416 12.21 7.97 1.46
C ASN A 416 11.86 9.16 0.56
N PHE A 417 10.91 9.99 0.98
CA PHE A 417 10.57 11.20 0.24
C PHE A 417 11.77 12.14 0.07
N LYS A 418 12.51 12.42 1.15
CA LYS A 418 13.71 13.26 1.11
C LYS A 418 14.78 12.68 0.19
N HIS A 419 15.10 11.40 0.36
CA HIS A 419 16.11 10.70 -0.42
C HIS A 419 15.80 10.79 -1.92
N SER A 420 14.53 10.58 -2.30
CA SER A 420 14.12 10.56 -3.71
C SER A 420 14.19 11.91 -4.44
N ILE A 421 14.14 13.06 -3.74
CA ILE A 421 14.07 14.36 -4.42
C ILE A 421 15.12 15.38 -3.97
N SER A 422 15.92 15.10 -2.94
CA SER A 422 16.85 16.07 -2.32
C SER A 422 17.86 16.69 -3.30
N LYS A 423 18.51 15.88 -4.13
CA LYS A 423 19.44 16.38 -5.16
C LYS A 423 18.70 17.21 -6.22
N LEU A 424 17.62 16.66 -6.79
CA LEU A 424 16.80 17.33 -7.80
C LEU A 424 16.27 18.69 -7.34
N ILE A 425 15.74 18.79 -6.12
CA ILE A 425 15.13 20.03 -5.63
C ILE A 425 16.13 21.17 -5.42
N THR A 426 17.41 20.84 -5.20
CA THR A 426 18.47 21.86 -5.08
C THR A 426 18.82 22.54 -6.39
N CYS A 427 18.47 21.93 -7.54
CA CYS A 427 18.69 22.52 -8.87
C CYS A 427 17.68 23.63 -9.22
N TYR A 428 16.75 23.96 -8.33
CA TYR A 428 15.72 24.98 -8.54
C TYR A 428 15.82 26.09 -7.51
N THR A 429 15.76 27.32 -7.97
CA THR A 429 15.86 28.51 -7.12
C THR A 429 14.54 28.86 -6.45
N ASP A 430 13.41 28.65 -7.14
CA ASP A 430 12.08 28.94 -6.63
C ASP A 430 11.24 27.66 -6.50
N LYS A 431 11.02 27.25 -5.25
CA LYS A 431 10.47 25.94 -4.89
C LYS A 431 9.13 26.10 -4.20
N PHE A 432 8.17 25.28 -4.60
CA PHE A 432 6.80 25.34 -4.10
C PHE A 432 6.30 23.98 -3.61
N ALA A 433 5.38 23.99 -2.65
CA ALA A 433 4.54 22.85 -2.34
C ALA A 433 3.06 23.27 -2.34
N TYR A 434 2.20 22.46 -2.95
CA TYR A 434 0.79 22.79 -3.11
C TYR A 434 -0.12 21.57 -2.92
N GLY A 435 -1.21 21.77 -2.18
CA GLY A 435 -2.19 20.72 -1.95
C GLY A 435 -3.54 21.22 -1.47
N PHE A 436 -4.52 20.31 -1.51
CA PHE A 436 -5.87 20.51 -1.00
C PHE A 436 -6.31 19.34 -0.12
N SER A 437 -6.94 19.63 1.03
CA SER A 437 -7.43 18.64 1.99
C SER A 437 -6.30 17.72 2.48
N LEU A 438 -6.37 16.42 2.19
CA LEU A 438 -5.28 15.48 2.44
C LEU A 438 -3.96 15.90 1.77
N GLY A 439 -4.03 16.42 0.55
CA GLY A 439 -2.85 16.90 -0.17
C GLY A 439 -2.26 18.15 0.50
N ALA A 440 -3.08 18.99 1.12
CA ALA A 440 -2.60 20.17 1.85
C ALA A 440 -1.87 19.77 3.15
N TYR A 441 -2.38 18.74 3.85
CA TYR A 441 -1.62 18.12 4.94
C TYR A 441 -0.28 17.59 4.45
N ALA A 442 -0.28 16.83 3.35
CA ALA A 442 0.95 16.25 2.80
C ALA A 442 1.94 17.34 2.34
N ALA A 443 1.47 18.44 1.76
CA ALA A 443 2.29 19.58 1.39
C ALA A 443 2.98 20.20 2.61
N LEU A 444 2.28 20.33 3.75
CA LEU A 444 2.89 20.79 5.00
C LEU A 444 3.86 19.76 5.59
N TYR A 445 3.47 18.48 5.62
CA TYR A 445 4.27 17.41 6.23
C TYR A 445 5.57 17.13 5.47
N TYR A 446 5.49 16.95 4.16
CA TYR A 446 6.63 16.62 3.31
C TYR A 446 7.34 17.87 2.79
N GLY A 447 6.62 18.93 2.43
CA GLY A 447 7.23 20.15 1.89
C GLY A 447 8.03 20.93 2.93
N SER A 448 7.65 20.88 4.20
CA SER A 448 8.32 21.64 5.27
C SER A 448 9.76 21.23 5.57
N VAL A 449 10.24 20.12 5.02
CA VAL A 449 11.63 19.71 5.18
C VAL A 449 12.58 20.36 4.18
N PHE A 450 12.01 21.04 3.19
CA PHE A 450 12.74 21.80 2.18
C PHE A 450 12.41 23.28 2.35
N ASP A 451 13.36 24.12 1.99
CA ASP A 451 13.12 25.55 1.87
C ASP A 451 12.25 25.82 0.62
N CYS A 452 10.93 25.77 0.81
CA CYS A 452 9.94 25.95 -0.23
C CYS A 452 8.73 26.75 0.27
N ARG A 453 8.08 27.45 -0.64
CA ARG A 453 6.85 28.19 -0.38
C ARG A 453 5.68 27.22 -0.41
N ILE A 454 4.88 27.16 0.65
CA ILE A 454 3.79 26.18 0.76
C ILE A 454 2.42 26.87 0.68
N LEU A 455 1.55 26.40 -0.20
CA LEU A 455 0.13 26.77 -0.25
C LEU A 455 -0.74 25.56 0.14
N ALA A 456 -1.39 25.65 1.30
CA ALA A 456 -2.21 24.59 1.87
C ALA A 456 -3.69 25.01 1.93
N LEU A 457 -4.53 24.39 1.10
CA LEU A 457 -5.98 24.64 1.08
C LEU A 457 -6.71 23.62 1.97
N SER A 458 -7.31 24.07 3.08
CA SER A 458 -8.00 23.26 4.10
C SER A 458 -7.20 22.03 4.55
N PRO A 459 -5.97 22.19 5.09
CA PRO A 459 -5.14 21.06 5.51
C PRO A 459 -5.87 20.22 6.56
N ARG A 460 -6.01 18.92 6.29
CA ARG A 460 -6.57 17.98 7.25
C ARG A 460 -6.14 16.54 6.96
N LEU A 461 -5.84 15.81 8.02
CA LEU A 461 -5.66 14.37 7.97
C LEU A 461 -6.77 13.65 8.77
N SER A 462 -7.64 12.92 8.07
CA SER A 462 -8.82 12.31 8.72
C SER A 462 -8.48 11.14 9.64
N ILE A 463 -7.32 10.50 9.46
CA ILE A 463 -6.84 9.40 10.31
C ILE A 463 -5.94 9.88 11.47
N HIS A 464 -5.76 11.20 11.64
CA HIS A 464 -4.89 11.73 12.68
C HIS A 464 -5.41 11.27 14.06
N PRO A 465 -4.59 10.64 14.92
CA PRO A 465 -5.07 10.03 16.17
C PRO A 465 -5.80 10.99 17.12
N LYS A 466 -5.31 12.24 17.23
CA LYS A 466 -5.89 13.29 18.09
C LYS A 466 -6.88 14.25 17.40
N LEU A 467 -6.70 14.51 16.10
CA LEU A 467 -7.38 15.60 15.37
C LEU A 467 -8.22 15.10 14.18
N GLY A 468 -8.25 13.79 13.96
CA GLY A 468 -8.96 13.14 12.89
C GLY A 468 -10.44 12.92 13.18
N LYS A 469 -11.07 12.10 12.35
CA LYS A 469 -12.47 11.70 12.46
C LYS A 469 -12.60 10.45 13.31
N LYS A 470 -13.42 10.50 14.36
CA LYS A 470 -13.59 9.40 15.34
C LYS A 470 -13.99 8.06 14.70
N ASP A 471 -14.80 8.10 13.64
CA ASP A 471 -15.26 6.95 12.87
C ASP A 471 -14.21 6.39 11.90
N VAL A 472 -13.18 7.17 11.57
CA VAL A 472 -12.15 6.79 10.58
C VAL A 472 -10.88 6.28 11.26
N ILE A 473 -10.52 6.84 12.42
CA ILE A 473 -9.28 6.53 13.15
C ILE A 473 -9.09 5.03 13.43
N PRO A 474 -10.09 4.28 13.97
CA PRO A 474 -9.89 2.87 14.35
C PRO A 474 -9.54 1.94 13.18
N ASN A 475 -9.89 2.33 11.96
CA ASN A 475 -9.74 1.50 10.76
C ASN A 475 -8.38 1.69 10.05
N HIS A 476 -7.48 2.50 10.61
CA HIS A 476 -6.23 2.87 9.94
C HIS A 476 -5.05 2.85 10.90
N LYS A 477 -3.95 2.25 10.45
CA LYS A 477 -2.64 2.37 11.11
C LYS A 477 -2.06 3.76 10.83
N PHE A 478 -1.51 4.39 11.87
CA PHE A 478 -0.84 5.68 11.78
C PHE A 478 0.68 5.49 11.93
N ASN A 479 1.44 5.83 10.90
CA ASN A 479 2.89 5.63 10.82
C ASN A 479 3.69 6.94 10.82
N HIS A 480 3.07 8.07 10.50
CA HIS A 480 3.76 9.36 10.47
C HIS A 480 4.04 9.88 11.87
N SER A 481 4.89 10.90 12.00
CA SER A 481 4.91 11.70 13.22
C SER A 481 3.55 12.38 13.44
N LEU A 482 3.14 12.53 14.71
CA LEU A 482 1.85 13.15 15.05
C LEU A 482 1.72 14.57 14.50
N PHE A 483 2.82 15.33 14.50
CA PHE A 483 2.88 16.69 14.02
C PHE A 483 3.98 16.81 12.96
N PRO A 484 3.81 17.72 11.98
CA PRO A 484 4.91 18.14 11.12
C PRO A 484 6.09 18.63 11.97
N VAL A 485 7.31 18.50 11.44
CA VAL A 485 8.53 19.02 12.07
C VAL A 485 8.37 20.53 12.26
N TYR A 486 8.65 21.01 13.47
CA TYR A 486 8.64 22.44 13.77
C TYR A 486 9.64 23.16 12.84
N ASN A 487 9.19 24.21 12.16
CA ASN A 487 10.04 24.97 11.25
C ASN A 487 9.64 26.44 11.20
N GLU A 488 10.41 27.28 11.90
CA GLU A 488 10.22 28.74 11.92
C GLU A 488 10.67 29.44 10.63
N ARG A 489 11.55 28.82 9.84
CA ARG A 489 12.06 29.42 8.59
C ARG A 489 11.03 29.42 7.47
N ILE A 490 10.02 28.56 7.55
CA ILE A 490 8.98 28.45 6.54
C ILE A 490 7.74 29.24 6.97
N SER A 491 7.22 30.04 6.05
CA SER A 491 5.99 30.83 6.22
C SER A 491 4.89 30.30 5.29
N PRO A 492 4.26 29.15 5.61
CA PRO A 492 3.26 28.56 4.73
C PRO A 492 1.99 29.43 4.68
N VAL A 493 1.34 29.49 3.52
CA VAL A 493 0.02 30.11 3.37
C VAL A 493 -1.06 29.06 3.60
N ILE A 494 -1.86 29.27 4.64
CA ILE A 494 -2.92 28.36 5.07
C ILE A 494 -4.28 28.97 4.78
N VAL A 495 -5.02 28.38 3.85
CA VAL A 495 -6.36 28.85 3.47
C VAL A 495 -7.39 27.91 4.06
N TYR A 496 -8.28 28.41 4.93
CA TYR A 496 -9.26 27.55 5.58
C TYR A 496 -10.53 28.32 5.99
N ASP A 497 -11.59 27.58 6.27
CA ASP A 497 -12.82 28.13 6.84
C ASP A 497 -12.75 28.13 8.37
N PRO A 498 -12.65 29.29 9.04
CA PRO A 498 -12.60 29.36 10.50
C PRO A 498 -13.91 28.93 11.18
N ILE A 499 -15.02 28.84 10.45
CA ILE A 499 -16.31 28.36 10.97
C ILE A 499 -16.36 26.83 10.98
N ASN A 500 -15.57 26.16 10.14
CA ASN A 500 -15.46 24.72 10.15
C ASN A 500 -14.65 24.25 11.37
N ASN A 501 -15.32 23.64 12.35
CA ASN A 501 -14.69 23.27 13.62
C ASN A 501 -13.50 22.31 13.46
N LEU A 502 -13.58 21.34 12.54
CA LEU A 502 -12.51 20.37 12.33
C LEU A 502 -11.28 21.04 11.70
N ASP A 503 -11.48 21.83 10.64
CA ASP A 503 -10.38 22.54 9.97
C ASP A 503 -9.76 23.58 10.89
N ARG A 504 -10.57 24.37 11.62
CA ARG A 504 -10.08 25.32 12.63
C ARG A 504 -9.24 24.62 13.70
N THR A 505 -9.75 23.53 14.28
CA THR A 505 -9.02 22.79 15.32
C THR A 505 -7.72 22.21 14.78
N TYR A 506 -7.74 21.70 13.54
CA TYR A 506 -6.54 21.17 12.89
C TYR A 506 -5.50 22.27 12.67
N VAL A 507 -5.89 23.42 12.12
CA VAL A 507 -4.98 24.55 11.91
C VAL A 507 -4.38 25.04 13.22
N GLN A 508 -5.19 25.28 14.25
CA GLN A 508 -4.71 25.81 15.54
C GLN A 508 -3.81 24.85 16.31
N ARG A 509 -4.14 23.54 16.30
CA ARG A 509 -3.44 22.54 17.14
C ARG A 509 -2.33 21.80 16.41
N ASN A 510 -2.28 21.82 15.08
CA ASN A 510 -1.26 21.16 14.29
C ASN A 510 -0.44 22.17 13.49
N THR A 511 -1.08 22.98 12.65
CA THR A 511 -0.37 23.84 11.71
C THR A 511 0.32 25.03 12.38
N GLU A 512 -0.38 25.82 13.20
CA GLU A 512 0.18 26.98 13.89
C GLU A 512 1.27 26.58 14.89
N GLN A 513 1.15 25.40 15.52
CA GLN A 513 2.16 24.87 16.44
C GLN A 513 3.46 24.46 15.74
N SER A 514 3.36 23.90 14.52
CA SER A 514 4.54 23.51 13.73
C SER A 514 5.14 24.66 12.93
N PHE A 515 4.36 25.69 12.61
CA PHE A 515 4.75 26.81 11.73
C PHE A 515 4.34 28.15 12.33
N PRO A 516 5.17 28.75 13.21
CA PRO A 516 4.83 29.99 13.91
C PRO A 516 4.64 31.18 12.95
N ASN A 517 5.33 31.16 11.80
CA ASN A 517 5.26 32.20 10.78
C ASN A 517 4.21 31.93 9.69
N ALA A 518 3.26 31.02 9.93
CA ALA A 518 2.19 30.71 8.96
C ALA A 518 1.29 31.91 8.68
N LYS A 519 0.99 32.17 7.40
CA LYS A 519 0.08 33.22 6.95
C LYS A 519 -1.32 32.65 6.75
N LEU A 520 -2.27 33.10 7.56
CA LEU A 520 -3.63 32.57 7.57
C LEU A 520 -4.56 33.37 6.65
N VAL A 521 -5.10 32.73 5.62
CA VAL A 521 -6.16 33.30 4.77
C VAL A 521 -7.50 32.68 5.17
N LYS A 522 -8.25 33.42 5.98
CA LYS A 522 -9.54 32.97 6.53
C LYS A 522 -10.67 33.25 5.51
N ILE A 523 -11.41 32.20 5.14
CA ILE A 523 -12.57 32.29 4.24
C ILE A 523 -13.80 31.68 4.93
N PRO A 524 -14.54 32.47 5.73
CA PRO A 524 -15.72 32.00 6.45
C PRO A 524 -16.78 31.44 5.51
N TYR A 525 -17.36 30.30 5.88
CA TYR A 525 -18.39 29.58 5.12
C TYR A 525 -17.92 29.06 3.75
N GLY A 526 -16.62 28.82 3.57
CA GLY A 526 -16.09 28.03 2.44
C GLY A 526 -16.11 26.51 2.70
N GLY A 527 -16.24 26.11 3.97
CA GLY A 527 -16.19 24.73 4.43
C GLY A 527 -14.83 24.06 4.19
N HIS A 528 -14.82 22.72 4.31
CA HIS A 528 -13.63 21.92 4.00
C HIS A 528 -13.30 21.89 2.50
N GLY A 529 -14.28 22.20 1.66
CA GLY A 529 -14.17 22.21 0.20
C GLY A 529 -13.53 23.48 -0.35
N MET A 530 -12.42 23.96 0.22
CA MET A 530 -11.89 25.28 -0.11
C MET A 530 -11.51 25.45 -1.59
N ALA A 531 -10.85 24.46 -2.20
CA ALA A 531 -10.53 24.52 -3.63
C ALA A 531 -11.80 24.57 -4.51
N PRO A 532 -12.80 23.67 -4.35
CA PRO A 532 -14.10 23.81 -5.00
C PRO A 532 -14.80 25.15 -4.73
N HIS A 533 -14.70 25.70 -3.51
CA HIS A 533 -15.31 26.98 -3.16
C HIS A 533 -14.68 28.14 -3.95
N LEU A 534 -13.34 28.24 -3.96
CA LEU A 534 -12.59 29.21 -4.76
C LEU A 534 -12.85 29.06 -6.26
N LEU A 535 -13.05 27.82 -6.73
CA LEU A 535 -13.41 27.55 -8.13
C LEU A 535 -14.78 28.14 -8.46
N ARG A 536 -15.78 27.91 -7.60
CA ARG A 536 -17.14 28.45 -7.77
C ARG A 536 -17.19 29.98 -7.62
N MET A 537 -16.27 30.57 -6.87
CA MET A 537 -16.09 32.02 -6.81
C MET A 537 -15.46 32.60 -8.11
N GLY A 538 -14.86 31.75 -8.96
CA GLY A 538 -14.17 32.16 -10.17
C GLY A 538 -12.74 32.67 -9.93
N VAL A 539 -12.15 32.41 -8.76
CA VAL A 539 -10.83 32.97 -8.38
C VAL A 539 -9.73 31.93 -8.21
N LEU A 540 -10.04 30.63 -8.22
CA LEU A 540 -9.03 29.59 -7.92
C LEU A 540 -7.76 29.71 -8.79
N LYS A 541 -7.91 29.98 -10.09
CA LYS A 541 -6.76 30.10 -11.01
C LYS A 541 -5.88 31.29 -10.62
N SER A 542 -6.43 32.50 -10.56
CA SER A 542 -5.67 33.70 -10.21
C SER A 542 -5.08 33.61 -8.81
N PHE A 543 -5.79 32.99 -7.88
CA PHE A 543 -5.32 32.76 -6.50
C PHE A 543 -4.07 31.87 -6.43
N ILE A 544 -4.01 30.80 -7.23
CA ILE A 544 -2.82 29.94 -7.32
C ILE A 544 -1.70 30.68 -8.05
N LEU A 545 -1.99 31.40 -9.13
CA LEU A 545 -0.97 32.11 -9.91
C LEU A 545 -0.36 33.29 -9.15
N SER A 546 -1.13 34.01 -8.32
CA SER A 546 -0.57 35.06 -7.47
C SER A 546 0.40 34.49 -6.43
N PHE A 547 0.12 33.28 -5.93
CA PHE A 547 1.05 32.57 -5.06
C PHE A 547 2.32 32.18 -5.81
N ILE A 548 2.19 31.56 -6.99
CA ILE A 548 3.34 31.04 -7.75
C ILE A 548 4.21 32.20 -8.27
N ASN A 549 3.61 33.18 -8.93
CA ASN A 549 4.34 34.17 -9.72
C ASN A 549 4.67 35.48 -8.97
N GLU A 550 3.85 35.90 -7.99
CA GLU A 550 4.04 37.21 -7.36
C GLU A 550 4.74 37.16 -5.99
N ASN A 551 5.02 35.96 -5.48
CA ASN A 551 5.53 35.76 -4.12
C ASN A 551 4.71 36.47 -3.02
N LYS A 552 3.39 36.57 -3.25
CA LYS A 552 2.45 37.21 -2.32
C LYS A 552 1.52 36.18 -1.69
N THR A 553 1.06 36.50 -0.49
CA THR A 553 -0.11 35.82 0.08
C THR A 553 -1.32 36.13 -0.78
N PRO A 554 -1.97 35.14 -1.39
CA PRO A 554 -3.12 35.38 -2.25
C PRO A 554 -4.24 36.08 -1.50
N GLN A 555 -4.83 37.06 -2.17
CA GLN A 555 -6.00 37.78 -1.69
C GLN A 555 -7.24 37.40 -2.51
N TYR A 556 -8.41 37.68 -1.97
CA TYR A 556 -9.68 37.46 -2.67
C TYR A 556 -10.66 38.58 -2.34
N ASP A 557 -11.47 38.97 -3.32
CA ASP A 557 -12.62 39.83 -3.05
C ASP A 557 -13.72 39.01 -2.36
N ARG A 558 -14.08 39.43 -1.13
CA ARG A 558 -15.11 38.79 -0.31
C ARG A 558 -16.48 38.79 -1.00
N ARG A 559 -16.76 39.75 -1.89
CA ARG A 559 -18.04 39.83 -2.63
C ARG A 559 -18.21 38.63 -3.57
N LEU A 560 -17.12 38.04 -4.05
CA LEU A 560 -17.16 36.89 -4.96
C LEU A 560 -17.68 35.60 -4.30
N LYS A 561 -17.76 35.55 -2.96
CA LYS A 561 -18.44 34.45 -2.24
C LYS A 561 -19.90 34.28 -2.68
N LEU A 562 -20.55 35.37 -3.10
CA LEU A 562 -21.93 35.37 -3.62
C LEU A 562 -22.08 34.63 -4.96
N ARG A 563 -20.99 34.18 -5.60
CA ARG A 563 -21.04 33.31 -6.79
C ARG A 563 -21.01 31.82 -6.43
N SER A 564 -20.75 31.49 -5.16
CA SER A 564 -20.56 30.11 -4.72
C SER A 564 -21.82 29.55 -4.07
N ASN A 565 -22.41 28.51 -4.65
CA ASN A 565 -23.48 27.74 -4.01
C ASN A 565 -23.03 27.18 -2.63
N ILE A 566 -21.76 26.81 -2.50
CA ILE A 566 -21.17 26.30 -1.24
C ILE A 566 -21.31 27.33 -0.11
N TYR A 567 -21.11 28.62 -0.41
CA TYR A 567 -21.24 29.70 0.56
C TYR A 567 -22.66 29.77 1.11
N PHE A 568 -23.64 29.90 0.22
CA PHE A 568 -25.05 30.00 0.59
C PHE A 568 -25.53 28.77 1.33
N ARG A 569 -25.16 27.57 0.88
CA ARG A 569 -25.50 26.32 1.57
C ARG A 569 -24.96 26.26 3.01
N LEU A 570 -23.69 26.61 3.20
CA LEU A 570 -23.07 26.55 4.53
C LEU A 570 -23.62 27.64 5.46
N LEU A 571 -23.91 28.81 4.92
CA LEU A 571 -24.57 29.88 5.65
C LEU A 571 -26.01 29.50 6.01
N ALA A 572 -26.77 28.91 5.09
CA ALA A 572 -28.12 28.39 5.33
C ALA A 572 -28.13 27.35 6.45
N ALA A 573 -27.21 26.38 6.42
CA ALA A 573 -27.08 25.37 7.47
C ALA A 573 -26.75 25.99 8.84
N ALA A 574 -25.93 27.04 8.87
CA ALA A 574 -25.64 27.78 10.09
C ALA A 574 -26.89 28.54 10.60
N CYS A 575 -27.60 29.26 9.72
CA CYS A 575 -28.86 29.93 10.07
C CYS A 575 -29.89 28.94 10.63
N LEU A 576 -30.05 27.77 10.00
CA LEU A 576 -30.95 26.72 10.45
C LEU A 576 -30.59 26.22 11.86
N LYS A 577 -29.30 26.00 12.12
CA LYS A 577 -28.80 25.61 13.46
C LYS A 577 -29.11 26.66 14.54
N HIS A 578 -29.14 27.94 14.17
CA HIS A 578 -29.48 29.06 15.04
C HIS A 578 -30.98 29.42 15.02
N ASN A 579 -31.85 28.53 14.55
CA ASN A 579 -33.30 28.72 14.45
C ASN A 579 -33.73 29.95 13.62
N LYS A 580 -32.88 30.42 12.69
CA LYS A 580 -33.21 31.48 11.73
C LYS A 580 -33.75 30.87 10.44
N ILE A 581 -34.94 30.25 10.54
CA ILE A 581 -35.48 29.37 9.50
C ILE A 581 -35.79 30.12 8.19
N ARG A 582 -36.38 31.33 8.27
CA ARG A 582 -36.68 32.15 7.07
C ARG A 582 -35.43 32.46 6.25
N TRP A 583 -34.35 32.92 6.91
CA TRP A 583 -33.07 33.16 6.26
C TRP A 583 -32.45 31.87 5.70
N ALA A 584 -32.55 30.76 6.45
CA ALA A 584 -32.07 29.47 5.95
C ALA A 584 -32.78 29.06 4.65
N ASN A 585 -34.09 29.30 4.54
CA ASN A 585 -34.88 29.04 3.35
C ASN A 585 -34.40 29.86 2.14
N GLU A 586 -34.32 31.20 2.30
CA GLU A 586 -33.85 32.08 1.22
C GLU A 586 -32.43 31.73 0.77
N LEU A 587 -31.53 31.47 1.72
CA LEU A 587 -30.13 31.14 1.42
C LEU A 587 -30.02 29.79 0.71
N VAL A 588 -30.75 28.76 1.13
CA VAL A 588 -30.68 27.46 0.44
C VAL A 588 -31.31 27.51 -0.95
N ASP A 589 -32.35 28.32 -1.14
CA ASP A 589 -32.94 28.58 -2.47
C ASP A 589 -31.92 29.27 -3.38
N ARG A 590 -31.18 30.29 -2.88
CA ARG A 590 -30.07 30.88 -3.64
C ARG A 590 -28.97 29.87 -3.96
N SER A 591 -28.65 28.95 -3.04
CA SER A 591 -27.69 27.88 -3.31
C SER A 591 -28.16 26.98 -4.45
N LEU A 592 -29.43 26.60 -4.48
CA LEU A 592 -30.01 25.72 -5.50
C LEU A 592 -30.22 26.44 -6.84
N GLN A 593 -30.44 27.76 -6.85
CA GLN A 593 -30.42 28.57 -8.07
C GLN A 593 -29.04 28.54 -8.75
N LEU A 594 -27.96 28.60 -7.95
CA LEU A 594 -26.59 28.54 -8.48
C LEU A 594 -26.18 27.11 -8.88
N LEU A 595 -26.67 26.09 -8.18
CA LEU A 595 -26.44 24.69 -8.50
C LEU A 595 -27.60 23.82 -7.98
N SER A 596 -28.56 23.55 -8.86
CA SER A 596 -29.77 22.77 -8.53
C SER A 596 -29.46 21.33 -8.12
N THR A 597 -28.33 20.80 -8.59
CA THR A 597 -27.84 19.46 -8.27
C THR A 597 -26.85 19.45 -7.09
N ASP A 598 -26.87 20.42 -6.18
CA ASP A 598 -26.09 20.32 -4.94
C ASP A 598 -26.83 19.45 -3.92
N LYS A 599 -26.47 18.16 -3.87
CA LYS A 599 -27.06 17.19 -2.92
C LYS A 599 -27.06 17.66 -1.46
N TYR A 600 -26.07 18.45 -1.05
CA TYR A 600 -26.00 18.95 0.32
C TYR A 600 -26.96 20.13 0.52
N ALA A 601 -27.22 20.94 -0.51
CA ALA A 601 -28.20 22.03 -0.44
C ALA A 601 -29.62 21.46 -0.44
N ILE A 602 -29.89 20.44 -1.27
CA ILE A 602 -31.15 19.70 -1.27
C ILE A 602 -31.46 19.18 0.15
N LYS A 603 -30.48 18.56 0.82
CA LYS A 603 -30.66 18.11 2.20
C LYS A 603 -31.01 19.25 3.17
N VAL A 604 -30.31 20.38 3.07
CA VAL A 604 -30.62 21.56 3.91
C VAL A 604 -32.02 22.10 3.61
N LYS A 605 -32.47 22.11 2.35
CA LYS A 605 -33.82 22.53 1.97
C LYS A 605 -34.89 21.62 2.57
N LEU A 606 -34.69 20.29 2.52
CA LEU A 606 -35.58 19.33 3.17
C LEU A 606 -35.66 19.57 4.68
N ASP A 607 -34.52 19.79 5.35
CA ASP A 607 -34.49 20.12 6.78
C ASP A 607 -35.21 21.45 7.07
N VAL A 608 -35.09 22.45 6.19
CA VAL A 608 -35.80 23.74 6.30
C VAL A 608 -37.31 23.54 6.15
N LEU A 609 -37.78 22.85 5.11
CA LEU A 609 -39.21 22.62 4.86
C LEU A 609 -39.85 21.85 6.01
N LYS A 610 -39.17 20.82 6.53
CA LYS A 610 -39.58 20.08 7.72
C LYS A 610 -39.76 21.01 8.92
N ARG A 611 -38.82 21.94 9.16
CA ARG A 611 -38.93 22.92 10.26
C ARG A 611 -39.99 24.01 10.05
N LEU A 612 -40.39 24.26 8.81
CA LEU A 612 -41.50 25.14 8.48
C LEU A 612 -42.86 24.43 8.52
N HIS A 613 -42.89 23.13 8.85
CA HIS A 613 -44.08 22.28 8.77
C HIS A 613 -44.72 22.22 7.37
N GLN A 614 -43.94 22.48 6.32
CA GLN A 614 -44.36 22.40 4.92
C GLN A 614 -44.13 20.97 4.39
N PHE A 615 -44.84 20.00 4.97
CA PHE A 615 -44.57 18.58 4.73
C PHE A 615 -44.92 18.11 3.32
N GLU A 616 -46.01 18.61 2.74
CA GLU A 616 -46.41 18.26 1.36
C GLU A 616 -45.33 18.68 0.35
N GLU A 617 -44.82 19.92 0.50
CA GLU A 617 -43.73 20.43 -0.33
C GLU A 617 -42.44 19.63 -0.08
N ALA A 618 -42.14 19.30 1.17
CA ALA A 618 -40.97 18.50 1.53
C ALA A 618 -40.99 17.11 0.92
N ILE A 619 -42.15 16.43 0.92
CA ILE A 619 -42.34 15.11 0.32
C ILE A 619 -42.11 15.18 -1.19
N LYS A 620 -42.79 16.11 -1.88
CA LYS A 620 -42.60 16.30 -3.33
C LYS A 620 -41.15 16.58 -3.67
N PHE A 621 -40.50 17.47 -2.92
CA PHE A 621 -39.10 17.82 -3.12
C PHE A 621 -38.15 16.64 -2.84
N ALA A 622 -38.44 15.81 -1.84
CA ALA A 622 -37.68 14.59 -1.55
C ALA A 622 -37.83 13.55 -2.67
N GLU A 623 -39.03 13.38 -3.23
CA GLU A 623 -39.24 12.49 -4.38
C GLU A 623 -38.47 12.95 -5.62
N GLU A 624 -38.46 14.26 -5.91
CA GLU A 624 -37.63 14.84 -6.96
C GLU A 624 -36.12 14.61 -6.70
N ALA A 625 -35.67 14.78 -5.46
CA ALA A 625 -34.29 14.49 -5.07
C ALA A 625 -33.92 13.02 -5.25
N ILE A 626 -34.85 12.08 -4.98
CA ILE A 626 -34.65 10.65 -5.22
C ILE A 626 -34.56 10.33 -6.71
N LYS A 627 -35.33 11.03 -7.57
CA LYS A 627 -35.21 10.91 -9.04
C LYS A 627 -33.83 11.38 -9.51
N LEU A 628 -33.33 12.50 -8.99
CA LEU A 628 -31.99 13.01 -9.31
C LEU A 628 -30.85 12.12 -8.77
N TYR A 629 -31.06 11.49 -7.60
CA TYR A 629 -30.06 10.66 -6.94
C TYR A 629 -30.63 9.29 -6.54
N PRO A 630 -30.92 8.40 -7.50
CA PRO A 630 -31.65 7.16 -7.23
C PRO A 630 -30.90 6.18 -6.34
N LYS A 631 -29.57 6.34 -6.22
CA LYS A 631 -28.66 5.52 -5.38
C LYS A 631 -28.33 6.16 -4.03
N ASN A 632 -28.90 7.32 -3.69
CA ASN A 632 -28.65 7.97 -2.41
C ASN A 632 -29.69 7.52 -1.37
N LEU A 633 -29.24 6.73 -0.39
CA LEU A 633 -30.07 6.24 0.70
C LEU A 633 -30.60 7.37 1.60
N ASP A 634 -29.81 8.43 1.80
CA ASP A 634 -30.16 9.52 2.72
C ASP A 634 -31.49 10.19 2.36
N PHE A 635 -31.76 10.42 1.07
CA PHE A 635 -33.00 11.07 0.63
C PHE A 635 -34.22 10.18 0.82
N ARG A 636 -34.05 8.86 0.69
CA ARG A 636 -35.13 7.89 0.95
C ARG A 636 -35.45 7.82 2.43
N ILE A 637 -34.43 7.85 3.28
CA ILE A 637 -34.61 7.92 4.73
C ILE A 637 -35.34 9.21 5.11
N ILE A 638 -34.95 10.36 4.54
CA ILE A 638 -35.65 11.62 4.80
C ILE A 638 -37.12 11.54 4.36
N LEU A 639 -37.41 10.94 3.20
CA LEU A 639 -38.80 10.75 2.74
C LEU A 639 -39.61 9.87 3.70
N ILE A 640 -39.03 8.76 4.18
CA ILE A 640 -39.69 7.90 5.19
C ILE A 640 -39.94 8.69 6.48
N ASP A 641 -38.93 9.43 6.96
CA ASP A 641 -39.05 10.25 8.16
C ASP A 641 -40.15 11.34 7.99
N LEU A 642 -40.31 11.92 6.78
CA LEU A 642 -41.37 12.89 6.49
C LEU A 642 -42.77 12.27 6.54
N TYR A 643 -42.97 11.05 6.02
CA TYR A 643 -44.25 10.34 6.12
C TYR A 643 -44.58 9.97 7.57
N ILE A 644 -43.58 9.58 8.36
CA ILE A 644 -43.73 9.35 9.80
C ILE A 644 -44.16 10.64 10.51
N ASP A 645 -43.54 11.79 10.20
CA ASP A 645 -43.86 13.07 10.84
C ASP A 645 -45.31 13.53 10.60
N ILE A 646 -45.90 13.20 9.44
CA ILE A 646 -47.30 13.53 9.12
C ILE A 646 -48.31 12.45 9.55
N GLY A 647 -47.85 11.34 10.12
CA GLY A 647 -48.69 10.23 10.57
C GLY A 647 -49.19 9.30 9.45
N ASP A 648 -48.65 9.41 8.23
CA ASP A 648 -48.97 8.49 7.13
C ASP A 648 -48.08 7.24 7.21
N PHE A 649 -48.38 6.40 8.20
CA PHE A 649 -47.59 5.20 8.50
C PHE A 649 -47.63 4.16 7.36
N ASN A 650 -48.72 4.11 6.59
CA ASN A 650 -48.86 3.22 5.44
C ASN A 650 -47.91 3.63 4.30
N ALA A 651 -47.87 4.92 3.97
CA ALA A 651 -46.91 5.41 2.97
C ALA A 651 -45.46 5.24 3.45
N ALA A 652 -45.19 5.49 4.74
CA ALA A 652 -43.88 5.27 5.32
C ALA A 652 -43.44 3.80 5.23
N GLU A 653 -44.31 2.83 5.55
CA GLU A 653 -44.03 1.40 5.45
C GLU A 653 -43.77 0.96 4.01
N ASN A 654 -44.57 1.44 3.05
CA ASN A 654 -44.36 1.16 1.63
C ASN A 654 -42.99 1.69 1.15
N LYS A 655 -42.67 2.95 1.45
CA LYS A 655 -41.35 3.52 1.10
C LYS A 655 -40.20 2.83 1.81
N LEU A 656 -40.39 2.36 3.04
CA LEU A 656 -39.39 1.57 3.76
C LEU A 656 -39.15 0.23 3.06
N SER A 657 -40.20 -0.53 2.75
CA SER A 657 -40.11 -1.83 2.07
C SER A 657 -39.40 -1.72 0.72
N THR A 658 -39.83 -0.78 -0.13
CA THR A 658 -39.18 -0.53 -1.43
C THR A 658 -37.73 -0.05 -1.31
N THR A 659 -37.38 0.61 -0.20
CA THR A 659 -36.00 1.03 0.07
C THR A 659 -35.14 -0.13 0.56
N VAL A 660 -35.69 -1.02 1.41
CA VAL A 660 -35.02 -2.24 1.87
C VAL A 660 -34.76 -3.20 0.72
N GLU A 661 -35.72 -3.39 -0.18
CA GLU A 661 -35.54 -4.21 -1.39
C GLU A 661 -34.38 -3.71 -2.26
N LYS A 662 -34.12 -2.40 -2.25
CA LYS A 662 -33.10 -1.78 -3.10
C LYS A 662 -31.71 -1.69 -2.47
N PHE A 663 -31.61 -1.56 -1.15
CA PHE A 663 -30.36 -1.24 -0.44
C PHE A 663 -30.01 -2.22 0.69
N ASP A 664 -30.78 -3.28 0.84
CA ASP A 664 -30.76 -4.19 1.99
C ASP A 664 -31.04 -3.49 3.33
N MET A 665 -31.29 -4.29 4.36
CA MET A 665 -31.61 -3.79 5.69
C MET A 665 -30.37 -3.18 6.37
N SER A 666 -30.28 -1.85 6.39
CA SER A 666 -29.26 -1.12 7.15
C SER A 666 -29.72 -0.84 8.60
N PRO A 667 -28.79 -0.57 9.55
CA PRO A 667 -29.15 -0.20 10.93
C PRO A 667 -30.08 1.02 11.01
N GLN A 668 -29.94 1.96 10.08
CA GLN A 668 -30.79 3.15 10.03
C GLN A 668 -32.23 2.80 9.63
N LEU A 669 -32.39 1.91 8.64
CA LEU A 669 -33.69 1.41 8.19
C LEU A 669 -34.34 0.50 9.24
N ALA A 670 -33.56 -0.37 9.89
CA ALA A 670 -34.04 -1.23 10.97
C ALA A 670 -34.62 -0.42 12.13
N LYS A 671 -34.01 0.73 12.46
CA LYS A 671 -34.55 1.66 13.47
C LYS A 671 -35.94 2.18 13.08
N ARG A 672 -36.12 2.63 11.82
CA ARG A 672 -37.43 3.11 11.33
C ARG A 672 -38.46 1.99 11.25
N LYS A 673 -38.04 0.77 10.88
CA LYS A 673 -38.92 -0.41 10.88
C LYS A 673 -39.51 -0.64 12.27
N LYS A 674 -38.66 -0.63 13.31
CA LYS A 674 -39.10 -0.79 14.70
C LYS A 674 -40.02 0.35 15.14
N GLU A 675 -39.71 1.58 14.74
CA GLU A 675 -40.53 2.76 15.03
C GLU A 675 -41.93 2.64 14.42
N LEU A 676 -42.02 2.26 13.13
CA LEU A 676 -43.30 2.03 12.44
C LEU A 676 -44.09 0.87 13.05
N SER A 677 -43.44 -0.26 13.37
CA SER A 677 -44.12 -1.38 14.03
C SER A 677 -44.73 -0.96 15.38
N ASN A 678 -44.06 -0.11 16.15
CA ASN A 678 -44.61 0.39 17.40
C ASN A 678 -45.81 1.33 17.19
N GLN A 679 -45.76 2.19 16.17
CA GLN A 679 -46.85 3.13 15.87
C GLN A 679 -48.08 2.44 15.28
N LEU A 680 -47.89 1.44 14.42
CA LEU A 680 -48.97 0.63 13.82
C LEU A 680 -49.66 -0.31 14.82
N ILE A 681 -49.03 -0.58 15.97
CA ILE A 681 -49.66 -1.31 17.09
C ILE A 681 -50.49 -0.37 17.98
N LEU A 682 -50.19 0.94 17.97
CA LEU A 682 -50.84 1.97 18.79
C LEU A 682 -51.98 2.70 18.06
N ALA A 683 -51.94 2.74 16.72
CA ALA A 683 -53.00 3.21 15.84
C ALA A 683 -54.01 2.11 15.56
#